data_AF-A0A238V7T8-F1
#
_entry.id   AF-A0A238V7T8-F1
#
_cell.length_a   1.000
_cell.length_b   1.000
_cell.length_c   1.000
_cell.angle_alpha   90.00
_cell.angle_beta   90.00
_cell.angle_gamma   90.00
#
_symmetry.space_group_name_H-M   'P 1'
#
loop_
_entity.id
_entity.type
_entity.pdbx_description
1 polymer ?
#
loop_
_entity_poly.entity_id
_entity_poly.type
_entity_poly.pdbx_seq_one_letter_code
_entity_poly.pdbx_strand_id
1 'polypeptide(L)'
;MTEQTTTDLDATPDAPEDRPAPPPHWEADIVAADGGTVHLRPICPEDAEALVGLMERSSDQTRYYRFFGPMKRLSDRDLHRFTHVDHVDRVAFVVLLGDQIIGVGRFDRYPGTDDAEIAFLIEDAHQGRGLGSVLLEHLAAAGRERGIKNFVAEVLAQNSRMVRVFQDAGYKAERSYEEGVVHLTFPIEQTEDALAVTYEREQRSESRSIARLLKPSSVAVVGASNDDGKIGNALLRHLLDYGFAGPVYPVNPGVRHVRGVPSYADIESIPDDIDLAVLAVPADEVAAVVEACRRKRVRGLVVVSGGFGETGPEGRAAERQLVAAARASGMRVVGPNCLGMVNTDPEVRLNASLAPMIPGRGRVGFFAQSGALGVALLERARSRDLGLSTFVSAGNRADVSGNDLLQYWATDPGTEVVLLHLESFGNPRKFARLARSVGRTKPVVAVKSGRHVSVTPGLVGTSVTVPEQSVAALFASAGVIRVDTVAQMFDVGSLLAHQPLPDGPRVAVVGNSTAIGVLVADAVLEERLELAHEAPVDIGVNGGPEQFRAALQAAVDDDDVDAVVAVFLPPLMAGSQEYGPALRDVAQGSAKPIVASFLSTEGIPPELAVLDQDGMPARGSVPSYSTPERAVIALAKVAEYARWRRRPVGQVPELSDVDEPAGKALVRRVLADAPAGRELTDEELITLLAGYGVPLLGTRTATDADEAVAAAGEIGYPVVLKSTAPWLRHRSDLGGVRLDLIDADAVRAAFAAIPSGDPVVVQEMAAPGVATVVEIVDDPSFGALVSFGLGGVATDLLGDRAYRTLPLTDLDAAELVRAPRAFPLLDGYRGSEPVDLAALENLLLRVARLADDLPEVLRLTLEPVIVGPPRPWHGGRSLVVAGARGRVGPPTARVDPGARRMRSPM
;
A
#
# COMPACT_ATOMS: atom_id res chain seq x y z
N MET A 1 -9.73 88.96 13.73
CA MET A 1 -10.81 88.19 14.39
C MET A 1 -11.50 87.48 13.26
N THR A 2 -11.19 86.20 13.12
CA THR A 2 -11.17 85.50 11.82
C THR A 2 -12.13 84.32 11.87
N GLU A 3 -12.97 84.21 10.85
CA GLU A 3 -14.02 83.23 10.64
C GLU A 3 -13.51 81.89 10.06
N GLN A 4 -13.94 80.79 10.68
CA GLN A 4 -14.74 79.67 10.14
C GLN A 4 -14.32 78.81 8.90
N THR A 5 -14.19 77.50 9.20
CA THR A 5 -14.72 76.27 8.51
C THR A 5 -13.94 75.48 7.42
N THR A 6 -13.79 74.16 7.73
CA THR A 6 -13.83 72.90 6.92
C THR A 6 -12.75 72.54 5.88
N THR A 7 -12.11 71.35 6.07
CA THR A 7 -12.00 70.28 5.04
C THR A 7 -11.58 68.92 5.66
N ASP A 8 -12.26 67.85 5.22
CA ASP A 8 -11.97 66.43 5.44
C ASP A 8 -10.60 65.98 4.90
N LEU A 9 -10.05 64.92 5.48
CA LEU A 9 -9.12 64.00 4.80
C LEU A 9 -9.32 62.57 5.30
N ASP A 10 -9.91 61.78 4.40
CA ASP A 10 -9.89 60.32 4.29
C ASP A 10 -8.69 59.64 4.99
N ALA A 11 -8.98 58.79 5.97
CA ALA A 11 -8.09 57.71 6.36
C ALA A 11 -8.35 56.51 5.44
N THR A 12 -7.39 56.24 4.58
CA THR A 12 -7.32 55.06 3.72
C THR A 12 -7.28 53.79 4.57
N PRO A 13 -7.89 52.67 4.14
CA PRO A 13 -7.77 51.40 4.86
C PRO A 13 -6.32 50.92 4.79
N ASP A 14 -5.76 50.57 5.96
CA ASP A 14 -4.41 50.01 6.09
C ASP A 14 -4.18 48.83 5.14
N ALA A 15 -2.97 48.79 4.59
CA ALA A 15 -2.47 47.69 3.78
C ALA A 15 -2.55 46.34 4.52
N PRO A 16 -2.70 45.20 3.81
CA PRO A 16 -2.82 43.90 4.47
C PRO A 16 -1.53 43.58 5.22
N GLU A 17 -1.61 43.53 6.55
CA GLU A 17 -0.57 42.94 7.40
C GLU A 17 -0.22 41.54 6.89
N ASP A 18 1.06 41.20 6.95
CA ASP A 18 1.67 39.94 6.52
C ASP A 18 1.13 38.79 7.39
N ARG A 19 -0.07 38.28 7.04
CA ARG A 19 -0.76 37.22 7.79
C ARG A 19 0.01 35.91 7.62
N PRO A 20 0.39 35.21 8.70
CA PRO A 20 1.04 33.90 8.57
C PRO A 20 0.07 32.92 7.91
N ALA A 21 0.43 32.42 6.72
CA ALA A 21 -0.37 31.43 6.02
C ALA A 21 -0.20 30.04 6.66
N PRO A 22 -1.28 29.26 6.85
CA PRO A 22 -1.14 27.90 7.34
C PRO A 22 -0.42 27.03 6.30
N PRO A 23 0.30 25.98 6.74
CA PRO A 23 0.85 24.99 5.83
C PRO A 23 -0.25 24.31 4.99
N PRO A 24 -0.15 24.28 3.64
CA PRO A 24 -1.18 23.71 2.78
C PRO A 24 -1.45 22.22 3.04
N HIS A 25 -0.46 21.46 3.52
CA HIS A 25 -0.61 20.04 3.78
C HIS A 25 -1.43 19.72 5.04
N TRP A 26 -1.85 20.72 5.82
CA TRP A 26 -2.74 20.50 6.96
C TRP A 26 -4.21 20.30 6.56
N GLU A 27 -4.58 20.69 5.35
CA GLU A 27 -5.89 20.43 4.77
C GLU A 27 -6.03 18.96 4.31
N ALA A 28 -7.19 18.37 4.55
CA ALA A 28 -7.48 16.98 4.20
C ALA A 28 -8.98 16.69 4.10
N ASP A 29 -9.37 15.88 3.13
CA ASP A 29 -10.63 15.14 3.20
C ASP A 29 -10.44 13.90 4.07
N ILE A 30 -11.42 13.58 4.91
CA ILE A 30 -11.38 12.42 5.79
C ILE A 30 -12.68 11.62 5.69
N VAL A 31 -12.59 10.32 5.99
CA VAL A 31 -13.75 9.45 6.17
C VAL A 31 -14.12 9.42 7.65
N ALA A 32 -15.35 9.82 7.95
CA ALA A 32 -15.91 9.77 9.29
C ALA A 32 -16.33 8.34 9.67
N ALA A 33 -16.58 8.08 10.96
CA ALA A 33 -16.87 6.73 11.46
C ALA A 33 -18.19 6.12 10.94
N ASP A 34 -19.06 6.94 10.35
CA ASP A 34 -20.27 6.52 9.65
C ASP A 34 -20.04 6.20 8.16
N GLY A 35 -18.81 6.35 7.66
CA GLY A 35 -18.42 6.12 6.27
C GLY A 35 -18.68 7.32 5.34
N GLY A 36 -19.23 8.43 5.83
CA GLY A 36 -19.36 9.68 5.06
C GLY A 36 -18.07 10.47 5.05
N THR A 37 -17.86 11.29 4.03
CA THR A 37 -16.69 12.18 3.96
C THR A 37 -16.97 13.53 4.62
N VAL A 38 -15.93 14.16 5.15
CA VAL A 38 -15.95 15.55 5.61
C VAL A 38 -14.61 16.19 5.26
N HIS A 39 -14.60 17.51 5.15
CA HIS A 39 -13.40 18.27 4.83
C HIS A 39 -12.81 18.89 6.10
N LEU A 40 -11.51 18.78 6.31
CA LEU A 40 -10.79 19.37 7.43
C LEU A 40 -9.77 20.37 6.91
N ARG A 41 -9.78 21.59 7.46
CA ARG A 41 -8.79 22.62 7.14
C ARG A 41 -8.48 23.51 8.34
N PRO A 42 -7.33 24.22 8.33
CA PRO A 42 -7.08 25.30 9.29
C PRO A 42 -8.23 26.30 9.33
N ILE A 43 -8.54 26.83 10.51
CA ILE A 43 -9.48 27.95 10.65
C ILE A 43 -8.88 29.21 10.05
N CYS A 44 -9.72 30.07 9.48
CA CYS A 44 -9.33 31.39 8.99
C CYS A 44 -10.21 32.49 9.61
N PRO A 45 -9.76 33.77 9.58
CA PRO A 45 -10.54 34.91 10.05
C PRO A 45 -11.97 34.98 9.50
N GLU A 46 -12.14 34.58 8.25
CA GLU A 46 -13.42 34.60 7.51
C GLU A 46 -14.44 33.59 8.07
N ASP A 47 -14.02 32.62 8.88
CA ASP A 47 -14.90 31.62 9.50
C ASP A 47 -15.71 32.16 10.69
N ALA A 48 -15.55 33.44 11.06
CA ALA A 48 -16.19 34.02 12.24
C ALA A 48 -17.71 33.80 12.26
N GLU A 49 -18.41 34.07 11.15
CA GLU A 49 -19.86 33.87 11.06
C GLU A 49 -20.25 32.39 11.13
N ALA A 50 -19.50 31.52 10.44
CA ALA A 50 -19.75 30.08 10.45
C ALA A 50 -19.51 29.45 11.85
N LEU A 51 -18.53 29.97 12.60
CA LEU A 51 -18.26 29.56 13.99
C LEU A 51 -19.36 30.02 14.94
N VAL A 52 -19.92 31.22 14.75
CA VAL A 52 -21.12 31.66 15.48
C VAL A 52 -22.29 30.73 15.15
N GLY A 53 -22.50 30.38 13.88
CA GLY A 53 -23.52 29.43 13.47
C GLY A 53 -23.36 28.05 14.13
N LEU A 54 -22.13 27.54 14.26
CA LEU A 54 -21.85 26.30 15.00
C LEU A 54 -22.30 26.40 16.47
N MET A 55 -22.01 27.52 17.12
CA MET A 55 -22.39 27.76 18.52
C MET A 55 -23.90 27.82 18.69
N GLU A 56 -24.63 28.47 17.78
CA GLU A 56 -26.08 28.61 17.84
C GLU A 56 -26.81 27.28 17.64
N ARG A 57 -26.27 26.39 16.80
CA ARG A 57 -26.83 25.04 16.58
C ARG A 57 -26.44 24.04 17.68
N SER A 58 -25.44 24.36 18.50
CA SER A 58 -24.99 23.50 19.58
C SER A 58 -25.87 23.62 20.83
N SER A 59 -26.17 22.49 21.45
CA SER A 59 -26.97 22.46 22.68
C SER A 59 -26.32 23.24 23.82
N ASP A 60 -27.13 23.71 24.79
CA ASP A 60 -26.62 24.36 26.00
C ASP A 60 -25.63 23.44 26.75
N GLN A 61 -25.88 22.13 26.73
CA GLN A 61 -25.03 21.12 27.35
C GLN A 61 -23.66 21.03 26.67
N THR A 62 -23.62 21.00 25.33
CA THR A 62 -22.38 20.95 24.55
C THR A 62 -21.54 22.21 24.79
N ARG A 63 -22.18 23.39 24.84
CA ARG A 63 -21.51 24.66 25.17
C ARG A 63 -21.01 24.69 26.61
N TYR A 64 -21.82 24.22 27.56
CA TYR A 64 -21.43 24.11 28.97
C TYR A 64 -20.20 23.20 29.15
N TYR A 65 -20.18 22.04 28.49
CA TYR A 65 -19.03 21.14 28.53
C TYR A 65 -17.76 21.71 27.91
N ARG A 66 -17.88 22.59 26.91
CA ARG A 66 -16.73 23.22 26.26
C ARG A 66 -16.13 24.36 27.07
N PHE A 67 -16.97 25.19 27.68
CA PHE A 67 -16.57 26.46 28.29
C PHE A 67 -16.69 26.49 29.82
N PHE A 68 -17.03 25.35 30.43
CA PHE A 68 -17.16 25.18 31.88
C PHE A 68 -18.17 26.16 32.53
N GLY A 69 -19.11 26.68 31.73
CA GLY A 69 -20.05 27.71 32.16
C GLY A 69 -21.17 27.98 31.13
N PRO A 70 -22.25 28.67 31.55
CA PRO A 70 -23.37 29.01 30.68
C PRO A 70 -22.94 30.05 29.63
N MET A 71 -22.58 29.59 28.43
CA MET A 71 -22.15 30.45 27.33
C MET A 71 -23.23 30.51 26.24
N LYS A 72 -23.96 31.64 26.17
CA LYS A 72 -25.01 31.85 25.16
C LYS A 72 -24.49 32.32 23.80
N ARG A 73 -23.47 33.18 23.80
CA ARG A 73 -22.80 33.72 22.60
C ARG A 73 -21.32 33.92 22.89
N LEU A 74 -20.49 33.83 21.86
CA LEU A 74 -19.08 34.23 21.93
C LEU A 74 -18.99 35.76 21.99
N SER A 75 -18.08 36.27 22.82
CA SER A 75 -17.74 37.69 22.78
C SER A 75 -16.96 38.02 21.51
N ASP A 76 -17.01 39.27 21.02
CA ASP A 76 -16.23 39.68 19.84
C ASP A 76 -14.73 39.42 20.02
N ARG A 77 -14.25 39.55 21.26
CA ARG A 77 -12.87 39.25 21.64
C ARG A 77 -12.55 37.76 21.51
N ASP A 78 -13.41 36.87 22.02
CA ASP A 78 -13.19 35.43 21.93
C ASP A 78 -13.33 34.95 20.49
N LEU A 79 -14.30 35.48 19.75
CA LEU A 79 -14.48 35.18 18.33
C LEU A 79 -13.23 35.55 17.52
N HIS A 80 -12.72 36.76 17.70
CA HIS A 80 -11.47 37.19 17.07
C HIS A 80 -10.28 36.30 17.50
N ARG A 81 -10.13 36.02 18.80
CA ARG A 81 -9.07 35.12 19.31
C ARG A 81 -9.19 33.72 18.72
N PHE A 82 -10.40 33.24 18.45
CA PHE A 82 -10.63 31.90 17.97
C PHE A 82 -10.38 31.72 16.49
N THR A 83 -10.60 32.75 15.68
CA THR A 83 -10.37 32.71 14.23
C THR A 83 -8.99 33.24 13.80
N HIS A 84 -8.34 34.06 14.62
CA HIS A 84 -7.01 34.64 14.34
C HIS A 84 -5.91 33.90 15.11
N VAL A 85 -5.39 32.84 14.50
CA VAL A 85 -4.31 31.99 15.03
C VAL A 85 -3.00 32.22 14.27
N ASP A 86 -1.85 31.99 14.93
CA ASP A 86 -0.52 32.22 14.37
C ASP A 86 0.07 30.98 13.66
N HIS A 87 -0.61 29.84 13.75
CA HIS A 87 -0.20 28.54 13.23
C HIS A 87 1.10 27.99 13.81
N VAL A 88 1.62 28.56 14.91
CA VAL A 88 2.85 28.14 15.59
C VAL A 88 2.54 27.69 17.02
N ASP A 89 2.10 28.64 17.84
CA ASP A 89 1.75 28.44 19.24
C ASP A 89 0.25 28.24 19.40
N ARG A 90 -0.54 28.76 18.46
CA ARG A 90 -1.98 28.58 18.40
C ARG A 90 -2.34 28.00 17.05
N VAL A 91 -2.98 26.84 17.08
CA VAL A 91 -3.45 26.13 15.88
C VAL A 91 -4.89 25.72 16.10
N ALA A 92 -5.73 25.91 15.09
CA ALA A 92 -7.11 25.45 15.11
C ALA A 92 -7.51 24.90 13.74
N PHE A 93 -8.29 23.82 13.78
CA PHE A 93 -8.86 23.12 12.64
C PHE A 93 -10.38 23.14 12.72
N VAL A 94 -11.02 23.32 11.57
CA VAL A 94 -12.46 23.20 11.41
C VAL A 94 -12.79 21.97 10.56
N VAL A 95 -13.91 21.31 10.88
CA VAL A 95 -14.47 20.22 10.08
C VAL A 95 -15.72 20.74 9.39
N LEU A 96 -15.77 20.58 8.07
CA LEU A 96 -16.85 21.05 7.20
C LEU A 96 -17.60 19.88 6.56
N LEU A 97 -18.92 20.04 6.46
CA LEU A 97 -19.79 19.26 5.58
C LEU A 97 -20.53 20.23 4.66
N GLY A 98 -20.19 20.21 3.38
CA GLY A 98 -20.42 21.32 2.46
C GLY A 98 -19.68 22.56 2.96
N ASP A 99 -20.38 23.69 3.03
CA ASP A 99 -19.84 24.95 3.54
C ASP A 99 -20.07 25.14 5.05
N GLN A 100 -20.72 24.17 5.70
CA GLN A 100 -21.10 24.27 7.11
C GLN A 100 -19.99 23.72 8.02
N ILE A 101 -19.48 24.54 8.93
CA ILE A 101 -18.63 24.09 10.03
C ILE A 101 -19.47 23.28 11.02
N ILE A 102 -19.13 22.00 11.19
CA ILE A 102 -19.80 21.04 12.08
C ILE A 102 -18.96 20.69 13.32
N GLY A 103 -17.72 21.16 13.37
CA GLY A 103 -16.85 21.03 14.53
C GLY A 103 -15.56 21.83 14.40
N VAL A 104 -14.94 22.10 15.55
CA VAL A 104 -13.66 22.81 15.67
C VAL A 104 -12.80 22.16 16.74
N GLY A 105 -11.51 22.02 16.47
CA GLY A 105 -10.49 21.57 17.42
C GLY A 105 -9.32 22.54 17.43
N ARG A 106 -8.72 22.81 18.57
CA ARG A 106 -7.58 23.73 18.69
C ARG A 106 -6.58 23.29 19.75
N PHE A 107 -5.36 23.79 19.62
CA PHE A 107 -4.40 23.83 20.71
C PHE A 107 -3.83 25.23 20.90
N ASP A 108 -3.46 25.55 22.14
CA ASP A 108 -2.74 26.77 22.54
C ASP A 108 -1.53 26.37 23.42
N ARG A 109 -0.30 26.69 23.00
CA ARG A 109 0.94 26.37 23.72
C ARG A 109 1.03 27.13 25.05
N TYR A 110 1.44 26.47 26.13
CA TYR A 110 1.81 27.16 27.36
C TYR A 110 3.14 27.91 27.20
N PRO A 111 3.19 29.21 27.55
CA PRO A 111 4.39 30.03 27.35
C PRO A 111 5.65 29.41 27.96
N GLY A 112 6.70 29.26 27.15
CA GLY A 112 8.01 28.75 27.58
C GLY A 112 8.09 27.23 27.80
N THR A 113 7.09 26.47 27.34
CA THR A 113 7.06 25.00 27.46
C THR A 113 6.85 24.31 26.10
N ASP A 114 7.02 22.99 26.08
CA ASP A 114 6.68 22.12 24.95
C ASP A 114 5.27 21.50 25.10
N ASP A 115 4.45 22.04 26.00
CA ASP A 115 3.11 21.55 26.31
C ASP A 115 2.04 22.48 25.72
N ALA A 116 0.93 21.92 25.24
CA ALA A 116 -0.19 22.69 24.72
C ALA A 116 -1.54 22.23 25.27
N GLU A 117 -2.38 23.19 25.63
CA GLU A 117 -3.78 22.96 26.02
C GLU A 117 -4.59 22.63 24.77
N ILE A 118 -5.41 21.58 24.82
CA ILE A 118 -6.27 21.17 23.69
C ILE A 118 -7.75 21.23 23.98
N ALA A 119 -8.52 21.41 22.91
CA ALA A 119 -9.87 21.93 23.02
C ALA A 119 -10.73 21.55 21.80
N PHE A 120 -11.96 21.06 22.03
CA PHE A 120 -12.85 20.58 20.96
C PHE A 120 -14.31 21.00 21.16
N LEU A 121 -14.99 21.35 20.08
CA LEU A 121 -16.44 21.55 20.02
C LEU A 121 -16.98 20.86 18.76
N ILE A 122 -17.96 19.97 18.93
CA ILE A 122 -18.61 19.25 17.83
C ILE A 122 -20.12 19.40 17.98
N GLU A 123 -20.79 19.82 16.90
CA GLU A 123 -22.25 19.97 16.83
C GLU A 123 -22.95 18.66 17.22
N ASP A 124 -24.00 18.73 18.05
CA ASP A 124 -24.67 17.56 18.62
C ASP A 124 -25.11 16.54 17.55
N ALA A 125 -25.62 17.02 16.41
CA ALA A 125 -26.05 16.20 15.27
C ALA A 125 -24.90 15.41 14.60
N HIS A 126 -23.66 15.80 14.85
CA HIS A 126 -22.45 15.22 14.28
C HIS A 126 -21.58 14.47 15.30
N GLN A 127 -22.01 14.41 16.57
CA GLN A 127 -21.34 13.61 17.59
C GLN A 127 -21.46 12.10 17.31
N GLY A 128 -20.48 11.32 17.77
CA GLY A 128 -20.44 9.87 17.50
C GLY A 128 -19.90 9.49 16.11
N ARG A 129 -19.62 10.48 15.24
CA ARG A 129 -19.04 10.28 13.90
C ARG A 129 -17.50 10.19 13.90
N GLY A 130 -16.86 10.11 15.07
CA GLY A 130 -15.41 9.99 15.22
C GLY A 130 -14.60 11.27 14.91
N LEU A 131 -15.27 12.43 14.81
CA LEU A 131 -14.65 13.71 14.44
C LEU A 131 -13.69 14.25 15.51
N GLY A 132 -13.94 13.97 16.80
CA GLY A 132 -13.03 14.37 17.88
C GLY A 132 -11.67 13.67 17.76
N SER A 133 -11.69 12.37 17.44
CA SER A 133 -10.48 11.61 17.18
C SER A 133 -9.74 12.11 15.93
N VAL A 134 -10.45 12.47 14.85
CA VAL A 134 -9.83 13.10 13.66
C VAL A 134 -9.09 14.36 14.09
N LEU A 135 -9.81 15.28 14.76
CA LEU A 135 -9.24 16.56 15.15
C LEU A 135 -8.02 16.36 16.04
N LEU A 136 -8.07 15.42 16.98
CA LEU A 136 -6.93 15.08 17.83
C LEU A 136 -5.73 14.58 17.01
N GLU A 137 -5.94 13.66 16.06
CA GLU A 137 -4.89 13.13 15.20
C GLU A 137 -4.22 14.25 14.37
N HIS A 138 -5.02 15.15 13.78
CA HIS A 138 -4.52 16.29 12.99
C HIS A 138 -3.83 17.35 13.84
N LEU A 139 -4.38 17.68 15.01
CA LEU A 139 -3.74 18.59 15.97
C LEU A 139 -2.42 18.00 16.46
N ALA A 140 -2.35 16.70 16.77
CA ALA A 140 -1.12 16.05 17.18
C ALA A 140 -0.06 16.08 16.08
N ALA A 141 -0.45 15.86 14.81
CA ALA A 141 0.45 16.00 13.68
C ALA A 141 1.00 17.43 13.55
N ALA A 142 0.13 18.44 13.58
CA ALA A 142 0.54 19.84 13.55
C ALA A 142 1.41 20.22 14.76
N GLY A 143 1.06 19.74 15.96
CA GLY A 143 1.81 19.97 17.20
C GLY A 143 3.23 19.44 17.12
N ARG A 144 3.43 18.21 16.60
CA ARG A 144 4.76 17.63 16.39
C ARG A 144 5.61 18.46 15.42
N GLU A 145 5.03 18.94 14.33
CA GLU A 145 5.71 19.84 13.38
C GLU A 145 6.15 21.16 14.04
N ARG A 146 5.49 21.56 15.13
CA ARG A 146 5.82 22.77 15.92
C ARG A 146 6.60 22.47 17.20
N GLY A 147 7.05 21.23 17.40
CA GLY A 147 7.85 20.84 18.57
C GLY A 147 7.06 20.71 19.88
N ILE A 148 5.74 20.53 19.82
CA ILE A 148 4.94 20.14 20.99
C ILE A 148 5.24 18.67 21.34
N LYS A 149 5.42 18.39 22.62
CA LYS A 149 5.66 17.05 23.16
C LYS A 149 4.43 16.46 23.83
N ASN A 150 3.69 17.29 24.59
CA ASN A 150 2.50 16.83 25.32
C ASN A 150 1.29 17.70 25.02
N PHE A 151 0.13 17.05 25.01
CA PHE A 151 -1.15 17.73 25.10
C PHE A 151 -1.72 17.61 26.51
N VAL A 152 -2.30 18.72 26.96
CA VAL A 152 -3.01 18.85 28.23
C VAL A 152 -4.47 19.14 27.93
N ALA A 153 -5.38 18.35 28.51
CA ALA A 153 -6.82 18.54 28.35
C ALA A 153 -7.51 18.60 29.71
N GLU A 154 -8.31 19.64 29.90
CA GLU A 154 -9.26 19.74 31.01
C GLU A 154 -10.64 19.31 30.50
N VAL A 155 -11.26 18.36 31.20
CA VAL A 155 -12.59 17.85 30.84
C VAL A 155 -13.45 17.72 32.09
N LEU A 156 -14.66 18.27 32.08
CA LEU A 156 -15.63 18.01 33.15
C LEU A 156 -15.85 16.50 33.30
N ALA A 157 -15.80 15.99 34.54
CA ALA A 157 -15.90 14.55 34.82
C ALA A 157 -17.21 13.91 34.29
N GLN A 158 -18.24 14.71 34.09
CA GLN A 158 -19.54 14.30 33.54
C GLN A 158 -19.49 14.05 32.02
N ASN A 159 -18.51 14.60 31.31
CA ASN A 159 -18.35 14.43 29.87
C ASN A 159 -17.55 13.15 29.55
N SER A 160 -18.16 12.01 29.86
CA SER A 160 -17.57 10.68 29.64
C SER A 160 -17.23 10.40 28.18
N ARG A 161 -17.91 11.05 27.23
CA ARG A 161 -17.62 10.97 25.78
C ARG A 161 -16.24 11.56 25.46
N MET A 162 -15.94 12.78 25.90
CA MET A 162 -14.64 13.40 25.65
C MET A 162 -13.51 12.69 26.38
N VAL A 163 -13.76 12.26 27.62
CA VAL A 163 -12.80 11.43 28.37
C VAL A 163 -12.43 10.16 27.59
N ARG A 164 -13.42 9.49 26.97
CA ARG A 164 -13.18 8.31 26.14
C ARG A 164 -12.41 8.62 24.85
N VAL A 165 -12.63 9.77 24.20
CA VAL A 165 -11.86 10.15 23.00
C VAL A 165 -10.35 10.18 23.28
N PHE A 166 -9.95 10.73 24.42
CA PHE A 166 -8.53 10.78 24.81
C PHE A 166 -7.98 9.42 25.27
N GLN A 167 -8.77 8.64 26.01
CA GLN A 167 -8.39 7.29 26.42
C GLN A 167 -8.19 6.35 25.23
N ASP A 168 -9.14 6.37 24.30
CA ASP A 168 -9.13 5.50 23.15
C ASP A 168 -8.06 5.92 22.13
N ALA A 169 -7.45 7.12 22.25
CA ALA A 169 -6.42 7.61 21.33
C ALA A 169 -5.06 6.91 21.47
N GLY A 170 -4.93 5.96 22.40
CA GLY A 170 -3.73 5.14 22.57
C GLY A 170 -2.59 5.82 23.34
N TYR A 171 -2.82 7.03 23.87
CA TYR A 171 -1.83 7.75 24.65
C TYR A 171 -1.97 7.44 26.16
N LYS A 172 -0.82 7.27 26.85
CA LYS A 172 -0.78 7.05 28.30
C LYS A 172 -1.12 8.35 29.04
N ALA A 173 -2.38 8.53 29.40
CA ALA A 173 -2.82 9.72 30.11
C ALA A 173 -2.62 9.61 31.63
N GLU A 174 -1.91 10.56 32.23
CA GLU A 174 -1.95 10.77 33.67
C GLU A 174 -3.28 11.42 34.07
N ARG A 175 -3.87 10.99 35.18
CA ARG A 175 -5.17 11.49 35.67
C ARG A 175 -5.02 12.09 37.04
N SER A 176 -5.44 13.34 37.18
CA SER A 176 -5.78 13.92 38.48
C SER A 176 -7.25 14.36 38.48
N TYR A 177 -7.90 14.17 39.62
CA TYR A 177 -9.27 14.62 39.86
C TYR A 177 -9.21 15.82 40.79
N GLU A 178 -9.60 16.98 40.29
CA GLU A 178 -9.68 18.20 41.10
C GLU A 178 -11.01 18.89 40.80
N GLU A 179 -11.80 19.15 41.86
CA GLU A 179 -13.04 19.94 41.82
C GLU A 179 -14.07 19.57 40.72
N GLY A 180 -14.12 18.29 40.31
CA GLY A 180 -15.06 17.81 39.27
C GLY A 180 -14.56 17.93 37.83
N VAL A 181 -13.30 18.36 37.65
CA VAL A 181 -12.56 18.35 36.38
C VAL A 181 -11.56 17.19 36.38
N VAL A 182 -11.42 16.54 35.23
CA VAL A 182 -10.41 15.53 34.94
C VAL A 182 -9.32 16.20 34.13
N HIS A 183 -8.10 16.22 34.67
CA HIS A 183 -6.92 16.66 33.95
C HIS A 183 -6.27 15.46 33.27
N LEU A 184 -5.99 15.59 31.98
CA LEU A 184 -5.37 14.56 31.16
C LEU A 184 -4.12 15.15 30.50
N THR A 185 -2.96 14.60 30.83
CA THR A 185 -1.71 14.91 30.12
C THR A 185 -1.26 13.69 29.36
N PHE A 186 -0.96 13.83 28.07
CA PHE A 186 -0.49 12.71 27.27
C PHE A 186 0.52 13.11 26.19
N PRO A 187 1.55 12.27 25.94
CA PRO A 187 2.56 12.54 24.92
C PRO A 187 1.93 12.38 23.53
N ILE A 188 2.32 13.24 22.58
CA ILE A 188 1.82 13.18 21.18
C ILE A 188 2.79 12.48 20.23
N GLU A 189 3.86 11.89 20.77
CA GLU A 189 4.80 11.04 20.05
C GLU A 189 4.09 9.80 19.50
N GLN A 190 4.55 9.32 18.34
CA GLN A 190 3.95 8.17 17.69
C GLN A 190 4.56 6.89 18.23
N THR A 191 3.87 6.26 19.17
CA THR A 191 4.15 4.88 19.57
C THR A 191 3.51 3.90 18.60
N GLU A 192 4.03 2.67 18.53
CA GLU A 192 3.45 1.59 17.72
C GLU A 192 1.98 1.33 18.09
N ASP A 193 1.64 1.36 19.38
CA ASP A 193 0.27 1.20 19.88
C ASP A 193 -0.67 2.31 19.36
N ALA A 194 -0.23 3.58 19.37
CA ALA A 194 -1.01 4.70 18.88
C ALA A 194 -1.25 4.63 17.37
N LEU A 195 -0.23 4.18 16.61
CA LEU A 195 -0.35 3.94 15.18
C LEU A 195 -1.32 2.79 14.87
N ALA A 196 -1.24 1.68 15.61
CA ALA A 196 -2.14 0.53 15.45
C ALA A 196 -3.61 0.94 15.65
N VAL A 197 -3.90 1.68 16.71
CA VAL A 197 -5.25 2.22 16.98
C VAL A 197 -5.72 3.15 15.85
N THR A 198 -4.84 4.01 15.34
CA THR A 198 -5.16 4.92 14.23
C THR A 198 -5.50 4.12 12.98
N TYR A 199 -4.72 3.10 12.65
CA TYR A 199 -4.93 2.25 11.47
C TYR A 199 -6.20 1.41 11.58
N GLU A 200 -6.54 0.90 12.76
CA GLU A 200 -7.82 0.21 12.97
C GLU A 200 -9.02 1.14 12.75
N ARG A 201 -8.95 2.38 13.22
CA ARG A 201 -10.01 3.38 13.02
C ARG A 201 -10.16 3.75 11.56
N GLU A 202 -9.04 3.99 10.88
CA GLU A 202 -8.99 4.23 9.44
C GLU A 202 -9.70 3.08 8.71
N GLN A 203 -9.33 1.83 9.01
CA GLN A 203 -9.93 0.64 8.42
C GLN A 203 -11.43 0.54 8.62
N ARG A 204 -11.92 0.72 9.86
CA ARG A 204 -13.36 0.65 10.14
C ARG A 204 -14.14 1.73 9.40
N SER A 205 -13.61 2.95 9.34
CA SER A 205 -14.26 4.08 8.67
C SER A 205 -14.32 3.90 7.15
N GLU A 206 -13.21 3.50 6.51
CA GLU A 206 -13.16 3.27 5.06
C GLU A 206 -13.95 2.03 4.64
N SER A 207 -13.88 0.95 5.42
CA SER A 207 -14.70 -0.25 5.22
C SER A 207 -16.20 0.10 5.19
N ARG A 208 -16.67 0.91 6.15
CA ARG A 208 -18.06 1.41 6.15
C ARG A 208 -18.38 2.30 4.96
N SER A 209 -17.44 3.16 4.55
CA SER A 209 -17.58 4.02 3.37
C SER A 209 -17.83 3.22 2.11
N ILE A 210 -17.07 2.14 1.91
CA ILE A 210 -17.25 1.22 0.78
C ILE A 210 -18.50 0.36 0.92
N ALA A 211 -18.85 -0.08 2.13
CA ALA A 211 -20.10 -0.82 2.36
C ALA A 211 -21.34 -0.01 1.94
N ARG A 212 -21.36 1.32 2.13
CA ARG A 212 -22.45 2.20 1.68
C ARG A 212 -22.63 2.22 0.16
N LEU A 213 -21.57 1.95 -0.59
CA LEU A 213 -21.62 1.83 -2.06
C LEU A 213 -22.06 0.42 -2.49
N LEU A 214 -21.53 -0.62 -1.84
CA LEU A 214 -21.74 -2.02 -2.24
C LEU A 214 -23.03 -2.64 -1.71
N LYS A 215 -23.60 -2.11 -0.63
CA LYS A 215 -24.88 -2.57 -0.03
C LYS A 215 -25.91 -1.43 0.03
N PRO A 216 -26.28 -0.81 -1.10
CA PRO A 216 -27.29 0.23 -1.11
C PRO A 216 -28.68 -0.37 -0.91
N SER A 217 -29.56 0.37 -0.24
CA SER A 217 -30.97 0.01 -0.07
C SER A 217 -31.82 0.52 -1.22
N SER A 218 -31.37 1.55 -1.95
CA SER A 218 -32.07 2.17 -3.08
C SER A 218 -31.09 2.69 -4.13
N VAL A 219 -31.45 2.58 -5.41
CA VAL A 219 -30.59 2.98 -6.54
C VAL A 219 -31.34 3.91 -7.50
N ALA A 220 -30.78 5.08 -7.80
CA ALA A 220 -31.24 5.94 -8.88
C ALA A 220 -30.36 5.79 -10.12
N VAL A 221 -30.94 5.68 -11.31
CA VAL A 221 -30.22 5.62 -12.59
C VAL A 221 -30.45 6.92 -13.36
N VAL A 222 -29.46 7.81 -13.33
CA VAL A 222 -29.52 9.12 -13.99
C VAL A 222 -29.03 9.01 -15.43
N GLY A 223 -29.88 9.38 -16.38
CA GLY A 223 -29.66 9.12 -17.81
C GLY A 223 -30.33 7.83 -18.30
N ALA A 224 -31.21 7.22 -17.49
CA ALA A 224 -32.02 6.07 -17.89
C ALA A 224 -32.82 6.39 -19.18
N SER A 225 -33.02 5.43 -20.06
CA SER A 225 -33.73 5.65 -21.33
C SER A 225 -34.45 4.40 -21.84
N ASN A 226 -35.50 4.59 -22.65
CA ASN A 226 -36.13 3.50 -23.41
C ASN A 226 -35.39 3.16 -24.71
N ASP A 227 -34.35 3.92 -25.04
CA ASP A 227 -33.47 3.63 -26.17
C ASP A 227 -32.43 2.57 -25.78
N ASP A 228 -32.55 1.38 -26.37
CA ASP A 228 -31.68 0.23 -26.10
C ASP A 228 -30.21 0.45 -26.51
N GLY A 229 -29.92 1.49 -27.31
CA GLY A 229 -28.56 1.88 -27.66
C GLY A 229 -27.86 2.72 -26.57
N LYS A 230 -28.59 3.21 -25.56
CA LYS A 230 -28.02 4.10 -24.53
C LYS A 230 -27.51 3.34 -23.31
N ILE A 231 -26.39 3.82 -22.77
CA ILE A 231 -25.75 3.28 -21.56
C ILE A 231 -26.72 3.23 -20.36
N GLY A 232 -27.52 4.29 -20.16
CA GLY A 232 -28.49 4.32 -19.07
C GLY A 232 -29.63 3.30 -19.20
N ASN A 233 -30.00 2.87 -20.42
CA ASN A 233 -30.92 1.75 -20.62
C ASN A 233 -30.26 0.44 -20.14
N ALA A 234 -29.03 0.18 -20.58
CA ALA A 234 -28.30 -1.04 -20.23
C ALA A 234 -28.13 -1.19 -18.71
N LEU A 235 -27.74 -0.13 -18.01
CA LEU A 235 -27.59 -0.15 -16.55
C LEU A 235 -28.90 -0.44 -15.82
N LEU A 236 -29.99 0.26 -16.21
CA LEU A 236 -31.30 0.00 -15.62
C LEU A 236 -31.74 -1.44 -15.89
N ARG A 237 -31.56 -1.93 -17.12
CA ARG A 237 -31.87 -3.31 -17.48
C ARG A 237 -31.09 -4.31 -16.63
N HIS A 238 -29.77 -4.13 -16.47
CA HIS A 238 -28.94 -5.08 -15.73
C HIS A 238 -29.30 -5.13 -14.23
N LEU A 239 -29.66 -3.99 -13.63
CA LEU A 239 -30.17 -3.93 -12.25
C LEU A 239 -31.48 -4.71 -12.09
N LEU A 240 -32.42 -4.53 -13.03
CA LEU A 240 -33.72 -5.20 -13.01
C LEU A 240 -33.62 -6.70 -13.31
N ASP A 241 -32.87 -7.07 -14.34
CA ASP A 241 -32.71 -8.45 -14.80
C ASP A 241 -31.93 -9.30 -13.77
N TYR A 242 -30.99 -8.70 -13.03
CA TYR A 242 -30.29 -9.38 -11.92
C TYR A 242 -31.15 -9.51 -10.66
N GLY A 243 -32.18 -8.67 -10.51
CA GLY A 243 -33.12 -8.71 -9.40
C GLY A 243 -32.60 -8.03 -8.14
N PHE A 244 -32.11 -6.78 -8.27
CA PHE A 244 -31.76 -5.94 -7.12
C PHE A 244 -32.86 -5.93 -6.06
N ALA A 245 -32.46 -6.13 -4.79
CA ALA A 245 -33.40 -6.36 -3.70
C ALA A 245 -34.16 -5.08 -3.27
N GLY A 246 -33.60 -3.90 -3.54
CA GLY A 246 -34.19 -2.61 -3.21
C GLY A 246 -34.93 -1.96 -4.40
N PRO A 247 -35.58 -0.80 -4.18
CA PRO A 247 -36.18 -0.02 -5.26
C PRO A 247 -35.15 0.59 -6.21
N VAL A 248 -35.52 0.64 -7.50
CA VAL A 248 -34.74 1.27 -8.57
C VAL A 248 -35.53 2.42 -9.18
N TYR A 249 -34.92 3.61 -9.26
CA TYR A 249 -35.54 4.85 -9.74
C TYR A 249 -34.86 5.35 -11.02
N PRO A 250 -35.48 5.17 -12.19
CA PRO A 250 -35.05 5.83 -13.42
C PRO A 250 -35.21 7.35 -13.32
N VAL A 251 -34.20 8.10 -13.72
CA VAL A 251 -34.26 9.57 -13.84
C VAL A 251 -34.05 9.96 -15.29
N ASN A 252 -35.10 10.52 -15.89
CA ASN A 252 -35.13 11.05 -17.25
C ASN A 252 -36.21 12.15 -17.37
N PRO A 253 -35.85 13.39 -17.77
CA PRO A 253 -36.79 14.50 -17.89
C PRO A 253 -37.80 14.37 -19.04
N GLY A 254 -37.50 13.57 -20.06
CA GLY A 254 -38.29 13.46 -21.29
C GLY A 254 -39.36 12.37 -21.27
N VAL A 255 -39.36 11.45 -20.30
CA VAL A 255 -40.29 10.31 -20.26
C VAL A 255 -40.83 10.04 -18.87
N ARG A 256 -42.08 9.56 -18.80
CA ARG A 256 -42.75 9.22 -17.53
C ARG A 256 -42.47 7.81 -17.03
N HIS A 257 -41.95 6.94 -17.89
CA HIS A 257 -41.57 5.58 -17.54
C HIS A 257 -40.38 5.12 -18.39
N VAL A 258 -39.50 4.32 -17.79
CA VAL A 258 -38.43 3.60 -18.50
C VAL A 258 -38.58 2.13 -18.21
N ARG A 259 -38.70 1.29 -19.25
CA ARG A 259 -38.88 -0.17 -19.09
C ARG A 259 -40.03 -0.58 -18.14
N GLY A 260 -41.11 0.20 -18.15
CA GLY A 260 -42.29 -0.02 -17.30
C GLY A 260 -42.14 0.45 -15.85
N VAL A 261 -40.96 0.97 -15.46
CA VAL A 261 -40.73 1.55 -14.13
C VAL A 261 -41.00 3.07 -14.19
N PRO A 262 -41.72 3.66 -13.20
CA PRO A 262 -41.95 5.10 -13.13
C PRO A 262 -40.64 5.88 -13.18
N SER A 263 -40.56 6.87 -14.07
CA SER A 263 -39.38 7.72 -14.26
C SER A 263 -39.63 9.11 -13.69
N TYR A 264 -38.59 9.68 -13.10
CA TYR A 264 -38.60 11.00 -12.48
C TYR A 264 -37.84 12.01 -13.34
N ALA A 265 -38.27 13.28 -13.32
CA ALA A 265 -37.63 14.30 -14.15
C ALA A 265 -36.21 14.65 -13.66
N ASP A 266 -36.04 14.63 -12.35
CA ASP A 266 -34.79 14.89 -11.63
C ASP A 266 -34.74 14.03 -10.35
N ILE A 267 -33.55 13.90 -9.76
CA ILE A 267 -33.33 13.07 -8.58
C ILE A 267 -34.00 13.63 -7.30
N GLU A 268 -34.25 14.94 -7.24
CA GLU A 268 -34.84 15.60 -6.08
C GLU A 268 -36.34 15.32 -5.98
N SER A 269 -36.99 15.10 -7.12
CA SER A 269 -38.41 14.76 -7.23
C SER A 269 -38.76 13.33 -6.79
N ILE A 270 -37.75 12.47 -6.57
CA ILE A 270 -37.97 11.13 -6.04
C ILE A 270 -38.45 11.26 -4.59
N PRO A 271 -39.55 10.59 -4.17
CA PRO A 271 -40.07 10.74 -2.81
C PRO A 271 -39.15 10.11 -1.75
N ASP A 272 -38.52 8.98 -2.08
CA ASP A 272 -37.72 8.19 -1.14
C ASP A 272 -36.27 8.68 -1.04
N ASP A 273 -35.56 8.22 -0.01
CA ASP A 273 -34.12 8.43 0.14
C ASP A 273 -33.34 7.59 -0.87
N ILE A 274 -32.27 8.16 -1.42
CA ILE A 274 -31.40 7.50 -2.40
C ILE A 274 -30.04 7.20 -1.78
N ASP A 275 -29.69 5.92 -1.69
CA ASP A 275 -28.37 5.50 -1.22
C ASP A 275 -27.31 5.67 -2.32
N LEU A 276 -27.59 5.17 -3.54
CA LEU A 276 -26.64 5.17 -4.66
C LEU A 276 -27.25 5.81 -5.91
N ALA A 277 -26.50 6.70 -6.56
CA ALA A 277 -26.83 7.20 -7.90
C ALA A 277 -25.83 6.67 -8.94
N VAL A 278 -26.35 6.07 -10.01
CA VAL A 278 -25.57 5.62 -11.18
C VAL A 278 -25.75 6.62 -12.31
N LEU A 279 -24.66 7.28 -12.71
CA LEU A 279 -24.66 8.41 -13.63
C LEU A 279 -24.20 7.98 -15.02
N ALA A 280 -25.12 8.04 -15.98
CA ALA A 280 -24.92 7.75 -17.39
C ALA A 280 -25.32 8.95 -18.27
N VAL A 281 -24.92 10.15 -17.85
CA VAL A 281 -25.12 11.43 -18.56
C VAL A 281 -23.78 11.98 -19.10
N PRO A 282 -23.78 12.86 -20.12
CA PRO A 282 -22.57 13.52 -20.59
C PRO A 282 -21.73 14.18 -19.48
N ALA A 283 -20.41 14.24 -19.64
CA ALA A 283 -19.48 14.70 -18.59
C ALA A 283 -19.76 16.13 -18.11
N ASP A 284 -20.19 17.02 -19.00
CA ASP A 284 -20.56 18.41 -18.73
C ASP A 284 -21.85 18.55 -17.91
N GLU A 285 -22.72 17.54 -17.91
CA GLU A 285 -23.93 17.49 -17.09
C GLU A 285 -23.69 16.90 -15.69
N VAL A 286 -22.61 16.13 -15.49
CA VAL A 286 -22.33 15.42 -14.23
C VAL A 286 -22.26 16.38 -13.04
N ALA A 287 -21.64 17.55 -13.19
CA ALA A 287 -21.51 18.52 -12.10
C ALA A 287 -22.88 18.98 -11.55
N ALA A 288 -23.85 19.23 -12.44
CA ALA A 288 -25.20 19.62 -12.04
C ALA A 288 -25.93 18.47 -11.32
N VAL A 289 -25.72 17.23 -11.78
CA VAL A 289 -26.30 16.04 -11.12
C VAL A 289 -25.70 15.81 -9.74
N VAL A 290 -24.39 16.00 -9.55
CA VAL A 290 -23.73 15.88 -8.23
C VAL A 290 -24.31 16.88 -7.24
N GLU A 291 -24.57 18.10 -7.68
CA GLU A 291 -25.16 19.15 -6.85
C GLU A 291 -26.63 18.85 -6.49
N ALA A 292 -27.40 18.27 -7.42
CA ALA A 292 -28.73 17.73 -7.09
C ALA A 292 -28.67 16.54 -6.12
N CYS A 293 -27.69 15.64 -6.29
CA CYS A 293 -27.43 14.53 -5.38
C CYS A 293 -27.08 15.02 -3.96
N ARG A 294 -26.31 16.10 -3.84
CA ARG A 294 -26.01 16.76 -2.56
C ARG A 294 -27.28 17.23 -1.86
N ARG A 295 -28.17 17.93 -2.58
CA ARG A 295 -29.46 18.40 -2.02
C ARG A 295 -30.36 17.24 -1.59
N LYS A 296 -30.35 16.14 -2.36
CA LYS A 296 -31.07 14.89 -2.05
C LYS A 296 -30.37 14.00 -1.01
N ARG A 297 -29.17 14.40 -0.54
CA ARG A 297 -28.34 13.67 0.44
C ARG A 297 -28.00 12.24 0.02
N VAL A 298 -27.73 12.04 -1.26
CA VAL A 298 -27.22 10.77 -1.80
C VAL A 298 -25.92 10.41 -1.10
N ARG A 299 -25.66 9.10 -0.91
CA ARG A 299 -24.49 8.63 -0.14
C ARG A 299 -23.31 8.27 -1.02
N GLY A 300 -23.56 7.90 -2.27
CA GLY A 300 -22.49 7.50 -3.19
C GLY A 300 -22.89 7.55 -4.66
N LEU A 301 -21.87 7.64 -5.51
CA LEU A 301 -21.99 7.82 -6.95
C LEU A 301 -21.22 6.72 -7.70
N VAL A 302 -21.82 6.18 -8.76
CA VAL A 302 -21.13 5.40 -9.79
C VAL A 302 -21.18 6.20 -11.08
N VAL A 303 -20.03 6.71 -11.52
CA VAL A 303 -19.95 7.53 -12.73
C VAL A 303 -19.36 6.66 -13.84
N VAL A 304 -20.24 6.15 -14.71
CA VAL A 304 -19.80 5.33 -15.86
C VAL A 304 -19.32 6.20 -17.03
N SER A 305 -19.77 7.45 -17.08
CA SER A 305 -19.44 8.39 -18.16
C SER A 305 -17.93 8.65 -18.27
N GLY A 306 -17.44 8.62 -19.51
CA GLY A 306 -16.14 9.20 -19.88
C GLY A 306 -16.26 10.70 -20.18
N GLY A 307 -15.16 11.32 -20.60
CA GLY A 307 -14.98 12.76 -20.79
C GLY A 307 -14.14 13.44 -19.70
N PHE A 308 -13.39 12.67 -18.90
CA PHE A 308 -12.69 13.17 -17.70
C PHE A 308 -11.17 13.06 -17.83
N GLY A 309 -10.45 12.60 -16.81
CA GLY A 309 -9.00 12.61 -16.74
C GLY A 309 -8.31 11.95 -17.94
N GLU A 310 -8.97 11.02 -18.62
CA GLU A 310 -8.48 10.33 -19.81
C GLU A 310 -8.41 11.21 -21.06
N THR A 311 -9.11 12.35 -21.09
CA THR A 311 -9.14 13.28 -22.24
C THR A 311 -8.02 14.33 -22.21
N GLY A 312 -7.33 14.50 -21.07
CA GLY A 312 -6.22 15.45 -20.93
C GLY A 312 -6.33 16.40 -19.73
N PRO A 313 -5.62 17.54 -19.73
CA PRO A 313 -5.58 18.48 -18.61
C PRO A 313 -6.94 19.05 -18.19
N GLU A 314 -7.80 19.43 -19.14
CA GLU A 314 -9.13 19.99 -18.85
C GLU A 314 -10.05 18.94 -18.21
N GLY A 315 -10.09 17.74 -18.78
CA GLY A 315 -10.85 16.63 -18.20
C GLY A 315 -10.34 16.21 -16.81
N ARG A 316 -9.02 16.31 -16.54
CA ARG A 316 -8.48 16.15 -15.18
C ARG A 316 -8.98 17.24 -14.24
N ALA A 317 -9.07 18.50 -14.68
CA ALA A 317 -9.64 19.56 -13.85
C ALA A 317 -11.12 19.29 -13.51
N ALA A 318 -11.92 18.86 -14.48
CA ALA A 318 -13.31 18.46 -14.26
C ALA A 318 -13.43 17.26 -13.30
N GLU A 319 -12.54 16.27 -13.42
CA GLU A 319 -12.48 15.12 -12.51
C GLU A 319 -12.15 15.53 -11.07
N ARG A 320 -11.20 16.45 -10.88
CA ARG A 320 -10.87 17.00 -9.55
C ARG A 320 -12.07 17.73 -8.95
N GLN A 321 -12.78 18.52 -9.75
CA GLN A 321 -13.98 19.23 -9.32
C GLN A 321 -15.12 18.27 -8.93
N LEU A 322 -15.32 17.20 -9.71
CA LEU A 322 -16.28 16.14 -9.40
C LEU A 322 -15.99 15.51 -8.02
N VAL A 323 -14.75 15.09 -7.78
CA VAL A 323 -14.37 14.47 -6.51
C VAL A 323 -14.50 15.44 -5.35
N ALA A 324 -14.03 16.68 -5.51
CA ALA A 324 -14.12 17.71 -4.48
C ALA A 324 -15.59 17.99 -4.09
N ALA A 325 -16.47 18.20 -5.06
CA ALA A 325 -17.89 18.43 -4.82
C ALA A 325 -18.58 17.23 -4.15
N ALA A 326 -18.25 16.01 -4.58
CA ALA A 326 -18.78 14.80 -3.98
C ALA A 326 -18.33 14.64 -2.52
N ARG A 327 -17.03 14.79 -2.25
CA ARG A 327 -16.47 14.63 -0.89
C ARG A 327 -16.95 15.70 0.07
N ALA A 328 -17.05 16.95 -0.37
CA ALA A 328 -17.65 18.03 0.42
C ALA A 328 -19.08 17.68 0.84
N SER A 329 -19.80 16.92 0.01
CA SER A 329 -21.19 16.53 0.25
C SER A 329 -21.36 15.26 1.07
N GLY A 330 -20.27 14.63 1.55
CA GLY A 330 -20.33 13.36 2.26
C GLY A 330 -20.44 12.12 1.35
N MET A 331 -20.28 12.29 0.04
CA MET A 331 -20.38 11.23 -0.97
C MET A 331 -19.01 10.63 -1.34
N ARG A 332 -19.05 9.38 -1.81
CA ARG A 332 -17.92 8.69 -2.46
C ARG A 332 -18.20 8.44 -3.93
N VAL A 333 -17.16 8.36 -4.75
CA VAL A 333 -17.26 8.18 -6.21
C VAL A 333 -16.52 6.93 -6.68
N VAL A 334 -17.23 6.02 -7.36
CA VAL A 334 -16.63 4.99 -8.21
C VAL A 334 -16.59 5.51 -9.65
N GLY A 335 -15.41 5.49 -10.26
CA GLY A 335 -15.15 6.11 -11.56
C GLY A 335 -14.38 7.43 -11.46
N PRO A 336 -14.56 8.35 -12.43
CA PRO A 336 -15.40 8.22 -13.63
C PRO A 336 -14.83 7.22 -14.65
N ASN A 337 -15.47 7.11 -15.82
CA ASN A 337 -15.04 6.24 -16.93
C ASN A 337 -14.84 4.78 -16.48
N CYS A 338 -15.83 4.24 -15.78
CA CYS A 338 -15.74 2.92 -15.17
C CYS A 338 -16.78 1.94 -15.74
N LEU A 339 -16.54 0.64 -15.52
CA LEU A 339 -17.54 -0.38 -15.83
C LEU A 339 -18.68 -0.40 -14.81
N GLY A 340 -18.43 0.05 -13.57
CA GLY A 340 -19.38 0.01 -12.46
C GLY A 340 -19.04 -1.04 -11.40
N MET A 341 -20.05 -1.52 -10.68
CA MET A 341 -19.90 -2.43 -9.54
C MET A 341 -20.96 -3.52 -9.48
N VAL A 342 -20.61 -4.62 -8.81
CA VAL A 342 -21.46 -5.80 -8.60
C VAL A 342 -21.34 -6.27 -7.14
N ASN A 343 -22.46 -6.67 -6.55
CA ASN A 343 -22.52 -7.40 -5.28
C ASN A 343 -23.48 -8.57 -5.41
N THR A 344 -22.98 -9.79 -5.20
CA THR A 344 -23.73 -11.04 -5.39
C THR A 344 -24.41 -11.54 -4.11
N ASP A 345 -24.30 -10.81 -3.00
CA ASP A 345 -24.99 -11.09 -1.75
C ASP A 345 -26.51 -11.23 -2.02
N PRO A 346 -27.16 -12.36 -1.64
CA PRO A 346 -28.57 -12.59 -1.92
C PRO A 346 -29.51 -11.53 -1.33
N GLU A 347 -29.09 -10.83 -0.27
CA GLU A 347 -29.84 -9.73 0.35
C GLU A 347 -29.71 -8.41 -0.43
N VAL A 348 -28.76 -8.30 -1.36
CA VAL A 348 -28.47 -7.07 -2.11
C VAL A 348 -28.75 -7.26 -3.61
N ARG A 349 -28.11 -8.24 -4.25
CA ARG A 349 -28.20 -8.54 -5.70
C ARG A 349 -27.98 -7.30 -6.58
N LEU A 350 -26.85 -6.62 -6.41
CA LEU A 350 -26.53 -5.40 -7.16
C LEU A 350 -25.76 -5.73 -8.44
N ASN A 351 -26.28 -5.35 -9.61
CA ASN A 351 -25.51 -5.25 -10.86
C ASN A 351 -25.61 -3.82 -11.42
N ALA A 352 -24.86 -2.90 -10.82
CA ALA A 352 -24.73 -1.51 -11.27
C ALA A 352 -23.53 -1.39 -12.23
N SER A 353 -23.50 -2.21 -13.28
CA SER A 353 -22.38 -2.28 -14.22
C SER A 353 -22.83 -2.42 -15.68
N LEU A 354 -21.92 -2.14 -16.63
CA LEU A 354 -22.18 -2.36 -18.06
C LEU A 354 -21.98 -3.82 -18.49
N ALA A 355 -21.68 -4.73 -17.56
CA ALA A 355 -21.53 -6.15 -17.87
C ALA A 355 -22.92 -6.81 -18.02
N PRO A 356 -23.25 -7.37 -19.20
CA PRO A 356 -24.56 -7.99 -19.44
C PRO A 356 -24.73 -9.31 -18.69
N MET A 357 -23.63 -10.00 -18.43
CA MET A 357 -23.57 -11.23 -17.64
C MET A 357 -22.44 -11.10 -16.64
N ILE A 358 -22.69 -11.57 -15.44
CA ILE A 358 -21.72 -11.60 -14.34
C ILE A 358 -21.55 -13.04 -13.86
N PRO A 359 -20.41 -13.38 -13.24
CA PRO A 359 -20.25 -14.67 -12.58
C PRO A 359 -21.30 -14.86 -11.48
N GLY A 360 -21.59 -16.12 -11.17
CA GLY A 360 -22.45 -16.45 -10.04
C GLY A 360 -21.84 -16.04 -8.70
N ARG A 361 -22.60 -16.27 -7.62
CA ARG A 361 -22.14 -16.01 -6.26
C ARG A 361 -20.93 -16.88 -5.94
N GLY A 362 -20.00 -16.32 -5.18
CA GLY A 362 -18.88 -17.05 -4.61
C GLY A 362 -18.15 -16.22 -3.57
N ARG A 363 -16.88 -16.51 -3.39
CA ARG A 363 -16.05 -15.97 -2.28
C ARG A 363 -14.94 -15.02 -2.74
N VAL A 364 -14.94 -14.64 -4.01
CA VAL A 364 -13.87 -13.86 -4.62
C VAL A 364 -14.26 -12.38 -4.72
N GLY A 365 -13.51 -11.52 -4.04
CA GLY A 365 -13.57 -10.06 -4.23
C GLY A 365 -12.65 -9.65 -5.37
N PHE A 366 -13.14 -8.90 -6.35
CA PHE A 366 -12.39 -8.59 -7.57
C PHE A 366 -12.37 -7.09 -7.89
N PHE A 367 -11.18 -6.49 -7.87
CA PHE A 367 -10.95 -5.10 -8.26
C PHE A 367 -10.27 -5.01 -9.63
N ALA A 368 -10.78 -4.13 -10.49
CA ALA A 368 -10.18 -3.81 -11.77
C ALA A 368 -10.10 -2.29 -12.00
N GLN A 369 -9.07 -1.83 -12.70
CA GLN A 369 -8.94 -0.42 -13.08
C GLN A 369 -9.54 -0.15 -14.48
N SER A 370 -9.27 -1.00 -15.48
CA SER A 370 -9.83 -0.83 -16.82
C SER A 370 -11.30 -1.24 -16.93
N GLY A 371 -12.13 -0.32 -17.43
CA GLY A 371 -13.55 -0.58 -17.71
C GLY A 371 -13.78 -1.53 -18.89
N ALA A 372 -13.11 -1.30 -20.04
CA ALA A 372 -13.26 -2.13 -21.23
C ALA A 372 -12.75 -3.57 -21.02
N LEU A 373 -11.62 -3.71 -20.33
CA LEU A 373 -11.10 -5.03 -19.95
C LEU A 373 -11.98 -5.68 -18.89
N GLY A 374 -12.64 -4.90 -18.02
CA GLY A 374 -13.52 -5.39 -16.96
C GLY A 374 -14.62 -6.34 -17.44
N VAL A 375 -15.24 -6.07 -18.60
CA VAL A 375 -16.27 -6.97 -19.17
C VAL A 375 -15.66 -8.31 -19.54
N ALA A 376 -14.52 -8.30 -20.22
CA ALA A 376 -13.80 -9.52 -20.56
C ALA A 376 -13.31 -10.27 -19.30
N LEU A 377 -12.90 -9.56 -18.25
CA LEU A 377 -12.50 -10.16 -16.97
C LEU A 377 -13.67 -10.87 -16.29
N LEU A 378 -14.85 -10.25 -16.24
CA LEU A 378 -16.06 -10.87 -15.70
C LEU A 378 -16.51 -12.08 -16.53
N GLU A 379 -16.44 -11.99 -17.86
CA GLU A 379 -16.72 -13.12 -18.74
C GLU A 379 -15.74 -14.29 -18.50
N ARG A 380 -14.45 -13.99 -18.31
CA ARG A 380 -13.40 -14.97 -18.01
C ARG A 380 -13.52 -15.61 -16.63
N ALA A 381 -14.00 -14.87 -15.63
CA ALA A 381 -14.35 -15.42 -14.32
C ALA A 381 -15.55 -16.37 -14.45
N ARG A 382 -16.59 -15.95 -15.18
CA ARG A 382 -17.80 -16.75 -15.42
C ARG A 382 -17.48 -18.03 -16.20
N SER A 383 -16.65 -17.96 -17.24
CA SER A 383 -16.28 -19.12 -18.05
C SER A 383 -15.38 -20.13 -17.33
N ARG A 384 -14.88 -19.77 -16.13
CA ARG A 384 -14.08 -20.64 -15.26
C ARG A 384 -14.83 -21.05 -13.99
N ASP A 385 -16.12 -20.76 -13.93
CA ASP A 385 -16.99 -21.03 -12.78
C ASP A 385 -16.49 -20.39 -11.48
N LEU A 386 -15.75 -19.28 -11.59
CA LEU A 386 -15.20 -18.55 -10.45
C LEU A 386 -16.24 -17.56 -9.92
N GLY A 387 -16.97 -17.99 -8.89
CA GLY A 387 -17.98 -17.16 -8.25
C GLY A 387 -17.39 -15.94 -7.52
N LEU A 388 -18.06 -14.80 -7.64
CA LEU A 388 -17.64 -13.54 -7.02
C LEU A 388 -18.49 -13.22 -5.79
N SER A 389 -17.89 -12.56 -4.79
CA SER A 389 -18.61 -11.88 -3.71
C SER A 389 -18.98 -10.46 -4.16
N THR A 390 -17.99 -9.70 -4.63
CA THR A 390 -18.12 -8.32 -5.06
C THR A 390 -17.13 -8.02 -6.18
N PHE A 391 -17.52 -7.16 -7.12
CA PHE A 391 -16.65 -6.65 -8.17
C PHE A 391 -16.75 -5.14 -8.27
N VAL A 392 -15.61 -4.47 -8.41
CA VAL A 392 -15.56 -3.02 -8.63
C VAL A 392 -14.56 -2.70 -9.72
N SER A 393 -15.03 -2.01 -10.76
CA SER A 393 -14.18 -1.34 -11.73
C SER A 393 -14.07 0.13 -11.36
N ALA A 394 -12.87 0.63 -11.08
CA ALA A 394 -12.68 2.03 -10.67
C ALA A 394 -12.46 3.02 -11.82
N GLY A 395 -12.23 2.56 -13.05
CA GLY A 395 -11.99 3.45 -14.19
C GLY A 395 -10.76 4.33 -13.94
N ASN A 396 -10.94 5.64 -14.03
CA ASN A 396 -9.90 6.64 -13.73
C ASN A 396 -9.46 6.65 -12.27
N ARG A 397 -10.20 5.97 -11.37
CA ARG A 397 -9.85 5.83 -9.95
C ARG A 397 -9.62 7.20 -9.29
N ALA A 398 -10.57 8.11 -9.48
CA ALA A 398 -10.49 9.48 -8.99
C ALA A 398 -10.72 9.59 -7.48
N ASP A 399 -11.54 8.69 -6.92
CA ASP A 399 -11.82 8.63 -5.47
C ASP A 399 -11.66 7.21 -4.90
N VAL A 400 -12.60 6.29 -5.18
CA VAL A 400 -12.51 4.90 -4.68
C VAL A 400 -11.39 4.13 -5.38
N SER A 401 -10.56 3.45 -4.59
CA SER A 401 -9.37 2.73 -5.03
C SER A 401 -9.30 1.30 -4.51
N GLY A 402 -8.35 0.51 -5.02
CA GLY A 402 -8.08 -0.84 -4.53
C GLY A 402 -7.68 -0.87 -3.04
N ASN A 403 -7.13 0.22 -2.50
CA ASN A 403 -6.83 0.33 -1.08
C ASN A 403 -8.12 0.34 -0.25
N ASP A 404 -9.13 1.12 -0.68
CA ASP A 404 -10.42 1.17 0.02
C ASP A 404 -11.12 -0.21 -0.02
N LEU A 405 -11.03 -0.91 -1.15
CA LEU A 405 -11.58 -2.26 -1.30
C LEU A 405 -10.87 -3.28 -0.41
N LEU A 406 -9.54 -3.21 -0.28
CA LEU A 406 -8.80 -4.05 0.68
C LEU A 406 -9.25 -3.80 2.12
N GLN A 407 -9.57 -2.54 2.49
CA GLN A 407 -10.09 -2.23 3.82
C GLN A 407 -11.46 -2.86 4.07
N TYR A 408 -12.34 -2.84 3.06
CA TYR A 408 -13.64 -3.50 3.12
C TYR A 408 -13.49 -5.03 3.23
N TRP A 409 -12.70 -5.63 2.32
CA TRP A 409 -12.49 -7.07 2.29
C TRP A 409 -11.74 -7.62 3.50
N ALA A 410 -10.97 -6.81 4.23
CA ALA A 410 -10.34 -7.23 5.49
C ALA A 410 -11.37 -7.81 6.47
N THR A 411 -12.56 -7.21 6.55
CA THR A 411 -13.62 -7.59 7.51
C THR A 411 -14.87 -8.22 6.89
N ASP A 412 -15.03 -8.17 5.56
CA ASP A 412 -16.18 -8.77 4.89
C ASP A 412 -16.16 -10.31 4.95
N PRO A 413 -17.13 -10.97 5.59
CA PRO A 413 -17.16 -12.43 5.67
C PRO A 413 -17.47 -13.11 4.34
N GLY A 414 -18.07 -12.40 3.37
CA GLY A 414 -18.39 -12.95 2.05
C GLY A 414 -17.18 -13.11 1.14
N THR A 415 -16.07 -12.44 1.46
CA THR A 415 -14.83 -12.46 0.65
C THR A 415 -13.74 -13.24 1.36
N GLU A 416 -13.25 -14.29 0.71
CA GLU A 416 -12.15 -15.14 1.19
C GLU A 416 -10.90 -15.02 0.31
N VAL A 417 -11.04 -14.68 -0.97
CA VAL A 417 -9.93 -14.51 -1.92
C VAL A 417 -10.07 -13.15 -2.59
N VAL A 418 -8.94 -12.43 -2.76
CA VAL A 418 -8.91 -11.11 -3.40
C VAL A 418 -8.15 -11.18 -4.71
N LEU A 419 -8.77 -10.71 -5.80
CA LEU A 419 -8.13 -10.53 -7.10
C LEU A 419 -7.99 -9.04 -7.41
N LEU A 420 -6.79 -8.62 -7.83
CA LEU A 420 -6.47 -7.24 -8.16
C LEU A 420 -5.86 -7.15 -9.56
N HIS A 421 -6.58 -6.53 -10.49
CA HIS A 421 -5.99 -6.04 -11.74
C HIS A 421 -5.58 -4.58 -11.58
N LEU A 422 -4.28 -4.36 -11.44
CA LEU A 422 -3.67 -3.05 -11.20
C LEU A 422 -2.92 -2.58 -12.45
N GLU A 423 -3.15 -1.36 -12.88
CA GLU A 423 -2.32 -0.62 -13.85
C GLU A 423 -1.41 0.37 -13.13
N SER A 424 -1.87 0.89 -12.00
CA SER A 424 -1.14 1.84 -11.18
C SER A 424 -1.53 1.79 -9.70
N PHE A 425 -0.69 2.39 -8.86
CA PHE A 425 -0.93 2.52 -7.44
C PHE A 425 -1.36 3.94 -7.07
N GLY A 426 -2.31 4.02 -6.13
CA GLY A 426 -2.76 5.26 -5.52
C GLY A 426 -1.79 5.72 -4.42
N ASN A 427 -1.81 5.03 -3.29
CA ASN A 427 -0.82 5.15 -2.22
C ASN A 427 -0.14 3.78 -2.05
N PRO A 428 1.07 3.60 -2.61
CA PRO A 428 1.79 2.32 -2.57
C PRO A 428 2.14 1.83 -1.16
N ARG A 429 2.48 2.73 -0.22
CA ARG A 429 2.76 2.38 1.18
C ARG A 429 1.53 1.87 1.90
N LYS A 430 0.41 2.61 1.80
CA LYS A 430 -0.89 2.16 2.32
C LYS A 430 -1.30 0.83 1.68
N PHE A 431 -1.07 0.65 0.37
CA PHE A 431 -1.29 -0.62 -0.29
C PHE A 431 -0.48 -1.76 0.36
N ALA A 432 0.83 -1.61 0.53
CA ALA A 432 1.69 -2.64 1.12
C ALA A 432 1.22 -3.04 2.52
N ARG A 433 0.93 -2.04 3.37
CA ARG A 433 0.44 -2.23 4.73
C ARG A 433 -0.88 -3.01 4.76
N LEU A 434 -1.85 -2.59 3.93
CA LEU A 434 -3.16 -3.23 3.84
C LEU A 434 -3.06 -4.63 3.27
N ALA A 435 -2.32 -4.81 2.17
CA ALA A 435 -2.12 -6.09 1.52
C ALA A 435 -1.42 -7.09 2.46
N ARG A 436 -0.44 -6.66 3.26
CA ARG A 436 0.20 -7.48 4.29
C ARG A 436 -0.80 -7.94 5.35
N SER A 437 -1.61 -7.01 5.87
CA SER A 437 -2.61 -7.32 6.91
C SER A 437 -3.70 -8.26 6.38
N VAL A 438 -4.29 -7.94 5.22
CA VAL A 438 -5.30 -8.78 4.56
C VAL A 438 -4.70 -10.14 4.18
N GLY A 439 -3.52 -10.16 3.57
CA GLY A 439 -2.80 -11.34 3.11
C GLY A 439 -2.60 -12.41 4.18
N ARG A 440 -2.49 -12.04 5.46
CA ARG A 440 -2.37 -13.00 6.58
C ARG A 440 -3.62 -13.84 6.80
N THR A 441 -4.79 -13.30 6.45
CA THR A 441 -6.08 -13.98 6.63
C THR A 441 -6.70 -14.43 5.31
N LYS A 442 -6.52 -13.66 4.25
CA LYS A 442 -7.15 -13.83 2.93
C LYS A 442 -6.11 -13.64 1.83
N PRO A 443 -5.89 -14.61 0.94
CA PRO A 443 -4.91 -14.47 -0.14
C PRO A 443 -5.26 -13.30 -1.08
N VAL A 444 -4.24 -12.52 -1.44
CA VAL A 444 -4.34 -11.41 -2.38
C VAL A 444 -3.54 -11.76 -3.62
N VAL A 445 -4.21 -11.95 -4.75
CA VAL A 445 -3.61 -12.22 -6.06
C VAL A 445 -3.62 -10.94 -6.89
N ALA A 446 -2.47 -10.53 -7.42
CA ALA A 446 -2.37 -9.30 -8.19
C ALA A 446 -1.67 -9.50 -9.53
N VAL A 447 -2.29 -8.97 -10.59
CA VAL A 447 -1.64 -8.75 -11.89
C VAL A 447 -1.39 -7.26 -12.06
N LYS A 448 -0.12 -6.90 -12.30
CA LYS A 448 0.31 -5.52 -12.59
C LYS A 448 0.59 -5.36 -14.08
N SER A 449 -0.29 -4.60 -14.75
CA SER A 449 -0.19 -4.19 -16.15
C SER A 449 0.67 -2.93 -16.30
N GLY A 450 1.19 -2.67 -17.51
CA GLY A 450 1.99 -1.45 -17.80
C GLY A 450 3.42 -1.50 -17.24
N ARG A 451 4.10 -2.64 -17.34
CA ARG A 451 5.48 -2.84 -16.84
C ARG A 451 6.56 -2.13 -17.66
N HIS A 452 6.29 -1.94 -18.95
CA HIS A 452 7.22 -1.35 -19.92
C HIS A 452 6.62 -0.18 -20.70
N VAL A 453 5.38 0.19 -20.38
CA VAL A 453 4.60 1.20 -21.11
C VAL A 453 4.03 2.19 -20.10
N SER A 454 3.93 3.45 -20.50
CA SER A 454 3.38 4.54 -19.69
C SER A 454 1.99 4.23 -19.13
N VAL A 455 1.68 4.80 -17.97
CA VAL A 455 0.37 4.72 -17.31
C VAL A 455 -0.74 5.23 -18.25
N THR A 456 -1.89 4.56 -18.26
CA THR A 456 -3.08 4.93 -19.03
C THR A 456 -3.48 6.39 -18.75
N PRO A 457 -3.86 7.21 -19.76
CA PRO A 457 -4.11 8.65 -19.58
C PRO A 457 -5.00 9.02 -18.40
N GLY A 458 -6.12 8.32 -18.20
CA GLY A 458 -7.06 8.58 -17.10
C GLY A 458 -6.50 8.30 -15.70
N LEU A 459 -5.43 7.52 -15.61
CA LEU A 459 -4.77 7.20 -14.36
C LEU A 459 -3.58 8.13 -14.07
N VAL A 460 -3.11 8.94 -15.03
CA VAL A 460 -1.88 9.75 -14.87
C VAL A 460 -1.97 10.72 -13.68
N GLY A 461 -3.10 11.40 -13.50
CA GLY A 461 -3.30 12.32 -12.35
C GLY A 461 -3.49 11.61 -11.01
N THR A 462 -3.91 10.35 -11.04
CA THR A 462 -4.30 9.56 -9.86
C THR A 462 -3.28 8.49 -9.53
N SER A 463 -2.09 8.50 -10.14
CA SER A 463 -1.07 7.44 -9.99
C SER A 463 0.27 7.98 -9.55
N VAL A 464 1.08 7.09 -8.97
CA VAL A 464 2.51 7.30 -8.79
C VAL A 464 3.24 6.27 -9.66
N THR A 465 4.27 6.71 -10.39
CA THR A 465 5.12 5.81 -11.17
C THR A 465 6.06 5.10 -10.21
N VAL A 466 6.02 3.78 -10.23
CA VAL A 466 6.82 2.92 -9.35
C VAL A 466 7.76 2.08 -10.22
N PRO A 467 9.08 2.07 -9.94
CA PRO A 467 10.00 1.14 -10.58
C PRO A 467 9.58 -0.32 -10.39
N GLU A 468 9.78 -1.15 -11.41
CA GLU A 468 9.31 -2.54 -11.42
C GLU A 468 9.93 -3.39 -10.29
N GLN A 469 11.19 -3.14 -9.96
CA GLN A 469 11.90 -3.79 -8.85
C GLN A 469 11.26 -3.47 -7.50
N SER A 470 10.85 -2.21 -7.28
CA SER A 470 10.15 -1.77 -6.07
C SER A 470 8.76 -2.41 -5.96
N VAL A 471 8.04 -2.60 -7.09
CA VAL A 471 6.77 -3.34 -7.10
C VAL A 471 6.96 -4.80 -6.72
N ALA A 472 8.00 -5.47 -7.24
CA ALA A 472 8.31 -6.85 -6.89
C ALA A 472 8.63 -6.98 -5.38
N ALA A 473 9.45 -6.08 -4.84
CA ALA A 473 9.79 -6.03 -3.42
C ALA A 473 8.55 -5.81 -2.54
N LEU A 474 7.67 -4.92 -2.96
CA LEU A 474 6.41 -4.65 -2.27
C LEU A 474 5.49 -5.87 -2.24
N PHE A 475 5.28 -6.54 -3.37
CA PHE A 475 4.40 -7.71 -3.40
C PHE A 475 4.97 -8.86 -2.56
N ALA A 476 6.27 -9.13 -2.66
CA ALA A 476 6.92 -10.17 -1.86
C ALA A 476 6.81 -9.88 -0.34
N SER A 477 7.13 -8.66 0.08
CA SER A 477 7.08 -8.27 1.50
C SER A 477 5.66 -8.17 2.06
N ALA A 478 4.66 -7.95 1.21
CA ALA A 478 3.25 -7.89 1.59
C ALA A 478 2.51 -9.23 1.46
N GLY A 479 3.16 -10.30 1.00
CA GLY A 479 2.51 -11.60 0.80
C GLY A 479 1.48 -11.59 -0.33
N VAL A 480 1.62 -10.68 -1.30
CA VAL A 480 0.77 -10.61 -2.49
C VAL A 480 1.26 -11.65 -3.49
N ILE A 481 0.36 -12.53 -3.92
CA ILE A 481 0.61 -13.51 -4.97
C ILE A 481 0.65 -12.78 -6.31
N ARG A 482 1.86 -12.41 -6.72
CA ARG A 482 2.10 -11.76 -7.99
C ARG A 482 2.03 -12.78 -9.13
N VAL A 483 1.22 -12.44 -10.14
CA VAL A 483 1.10 -13.19 -11.39
C VAL A 483 1.44 -12.32 -12.60
N ASP A 484 1.79 -12.96 -13.71
CA ASP A 484 2.23 -12.27 -14.93
C ASP A 484 1.13 -12.03 -15.94
N THR A 485 0.08 -12.84 -15.89
CA THR A 485 -1.04 -12.74 -16.82
C THR A 485 -2.38 -12.80 -16.11
N VAL A 486 -3.40 -12.25 -16.77
CA VAL A 486 -4.80 -12.39 -16.34
C VAL A 486 -5.22 -13.87 -16.25
N ALA A 487 -4.72 -14.73 -17.14
CA ALA A 487 -5.00 -16.15 -17.10
C ALA A 487 -4.47 -16.79 -15.81
N GLN A 488 -3.21 -16.52 -15.45
CA GLN A 488 -2.62 -16.98 -14.18
C GLN A 488 -3.36 -16.43 -12.95
N MET A 489 -3.88 -15.19 -13.00
CA MET A 489 -4.69 -14.63 -11.90
C MET A 489 -5.93 -15.49 -11.62
N PHE A 490 -6.63 -15.92 -12.67
CA PHE A 490 -7.81 -16.79 -12.51
C PHE A 490 -7.44 -18.23 -12.17
N ASP A 491 -6.31 -18.74 -12.69
CA ASP A 491 -5.80 -20.07 -12.38
C ASP A 491 -5.48 -20.21 -10.88
N VAL A 492 -4.78 -19.23 -10.32
CA VAL A 492 -4.46 -19.14 -8.89
C VAL A 492 -5.72 -18.85 -8.06
N GLY A 493 -6.55 -17.91 -8.53
CA GLY A 493 -7.81 -17.56 -7.87
C GLY A 493 -8.77 -18.74 -7.71
N SER A 494 -8.88 -19.58 -8.74
CA SER A 494 -9.71 -20.79 -8.72
C SER A 494 -9.16 -21.82 -7.72
N LEU A 495 -7.85 -22.03 -7.68
CA LEU A 495 -7.23 -22.91 -6.69
C LEU A 495 -7.52 -22.47 -5.26
N LEU A 496 -7.25 -21.21 -4.95
CA LEU A 496 -7.46 -20.63 -3.61
C LEU A 496 -8.93 -20.62 -3.17
N ALA A 497 -9.86 -20.50 -4.12
CA ALA A 497 -11.29 -20.44 -3.81
C ALA A 497 -11.89 -21.82 -3.50
N HIS A 498 -11.25 -22.92 -3.91
CA HIS A 498 -11.88 -24.25 -3.86
C HIS A 498 -11.05 -25.34 -3.14
N GLN A 499 -9.73 -25.16 -3.02
CA GLN A 499 -8.82 -26.15 -2.41
C GLN A 499 -8.13 -25.59 -1.14
N PRO A 500 -7.67 -26.48 -0.23
CA PRO A 500 -6.85 -26.07 0.91
C PRO A 500 -5.46 -25.56 0.48
N LEU A 501 -4.73 -24.94 1.41
CA LEU A 501 -3.33 -24.56 1.16
C LEU A 501 -2.41 -25.77 1.39
N PRO A 502 -1.33 -25.92 0.60
CA PRO A 502 -0.36 -27.00 0.84
C PRO A 502 0.48 -26.71 2.08
N ASP A 503 0.89 -27.76 2.79
CA ASP A 503 1.72 -27.64 4.00
C ASP A 503 3.23 -27.50 3.70
N GLY A 504 3.65 -27.94 2.52
CA GLY A 504 5.02 -27.84 2.04
C GLY A 504 5.12 -27.88 0.51
N PRO A 505 6.34 -28.07 -0.03
CA PRO A 505 6.60 -28.02 -1.47
C PRO A 505 6.51 -29.40 -2.16
N ARG A 506 6.22 -30.49 -1.44
CA ARG A 506 6.31 -31.86 -1.97
C ARG A 506 5.04 -32.24 -2.75
N VAL A 507 5.19 -32.54 -4.03
CA VAL A 507 4.11 -32.79 -4.97
C VAL A 507 4.12 -34.23 -5.44
N ALA A 508 2.99 -34.92 -5.31
CA ALA A 508 2.75 -36.20 -5.98
C ALA A 508 2.05 -35.97 -7.33
N VAL A 509 2.45 -36.76 -8.33
CA VAL A 509 1.84 -36.73 -9.67
C VAL A 509 1.11 -38.04 -9.89
N VAL A 510 -0.18 -37.99 -10.17
CA VAL A 510 -1.02 -39.18 -10.42
C VAL A 510 -1.72 -39.01 -11.77
N GLY A 511 -1.62 -39.99 -12.66
CA GLY A 511 -2.31 -39.93 -13.95
C GLY A 511 -2.37 -41.24 -14.69
N ASN A 512 -2.80 -41.18 -15.97
CA ASN A 512 -2.96 -42.33 -16.86
C ASN A 512 -1.97 -42.35 -18.05
N SER A 513 -0.92 -41.52 -17.98
CA SER A 513 0.08 -41.40 -19.03
C SER A 513 1.45 -41.04 -18.46
N THR A 514 2.39 -41.97 -18.57
CA THR A 514 3.80 -41.78 -18.18
C THR A 514 4.40 -40.54 -18.85
N ALA A 515 4.12 -40.32 -20.15
CA ALA A 515 4.71 -39.22 -20.90
C ALA A 515 4.29 -37.84 -20.36
N ILE A 516 3.02 -37.68 -19.99
CA ILE A 516 2.57 -36.42 -19.36
C ILE A 516 3.06 -36.34 -17.92
N GLY A 517 3.10 -37.47 -17.19
CA GLY A 517 3.66 -37.52 -15.84
C GLY A 517 5.08 -36.95 -15.77
N VAL A 518 5.94 -37.29 -16.74
CA VAL A 518 7.31 -36.73 -16.84
C VAL A 518 7.29 -35.22 -17.10
N LEU A 519 6.43 -34.73 -18.00
CA LEU A 519 6.30 -33.28 -18.24
C LEU A 519 5.86 -32.52 -16.99
N VAL A 520 4.94 -33.10 -16.20
CA VAL A 520 4.53 -32.52 -14.92
C VAL A 520 5.70 -32.53 -13.94
N ALA A 521 6.45 -33.62 -13.89
CA ALA A 521 7.60 -33.75 -12.99
C ALA A 521 8.68 -32.69 -13.30
N ASP A 522 8.97 -32.46 -14.58
CA ASP A 522 9.88 -31.39 -15.00
C ASP A 522 9.34 -30.01 -14.59
N ALA A 523 8.05 -29.74 -14.82
CA ALA A 523 7.43 -28.47 -14.43
C ALA A 523 7.46 -28.25 -12.90
N VAL A 524 7.26 -29.30 -12.10
CA VAL A 524 7.35 -29.23 -10.62
C VAL A 524 8.75 -28.78 -10.21
N LEU A 525 9.79 -29.37 -10.79
CA LEU A 525 11.18 -29.02 -10.47
C LEU A 525 11.57 -27.63 -10.98
N GLU A 526 11.11 -27.22 -12.17
CA GLU A 526 11.36 -25.88 -12.73
C GLU A 526 10.75 -24.75 -11.87
N GLU A 527 9.57 -24.99 -11.30
CA GLU A 527 8.89 -24.07 -10.39
C GLU A 527 9.41 -24.15 -8.94
N ARG A 528 10.53 -24.86 -8.72
CA ARG A 528 11.21 -25.03 -7.41
C ARG A 528 10.33 -25.71 -6.34
N LEU A 529 9.41 -26.55 -6.79
CA LEU A 529 8.73 -27.52 -5.93
C LEU A 529 9.54 -28.82 -5.90
N GLU A 530 9.16 -29.74 -5.02
CA GLU A 530 9.84 -31.02 -4.83
C GLU A 530 8.93 -32.16 -5.27
N LEU A 531 9.47 -33.20 -5.88
CA LEU A 531 8.71 -34.43 -6.14
C LEU A 531 8.65 -35.26 -4.86
N ALA A 532 7.43 -35.61 -4.44
CA ALA A 532 7.24 -36.45 -3.25
C ALA A 532 7.72 -37.90 -3.50
N HIS A 533 7.65 -38.37 -4.74
CA HIS A 533 8.03 -39.72 -5.15
C HIS A 533 9.07 -39.67 -6.26
N GLU A 534 9.90 -40.72 -6.39
CA GLU A 534 10.94 -40.81 -7.45
C GLU A 534 10.36 -40.75 -8.87
N ALA A 535 9.12 -41.19 -9.04
CA ALA A 535 8.42 -41.18 -10.32
C ALA A 535 6.92 -40.92 -10.15
N PRO A 536 6.25 -40.32 -11.15
CA PRO A 536 4.79 -40.21 -11.20
C PRO A 536 4.09 -41.57 -11.11
N VAL A 537 2.93 -41.60 -10.44
CA VAL A 537 2.06 -42.78 -10.38
C VAL A 537 1.21 -42.85 -11.64
N ASP A 538 1.50 -43.82 -12.51
CA ASP A 538 0.74 -44.08 -13.74
C ASP A 538 -0.18 -45.30 -13.58
N ILE A 539 -1.50 -45.09 -13.65
CA ILE A 539 -2.49 -46.18 -13.64
C ILE A 539 -2.61 -46.90 -14.99
N GLY A 540 -1.94 -46.39 -16.02
CA GLY A 540 -1.97 -46.88 -17.40
C GLY A 540 -3.22 -46.43 -18.18
N VAL A 541 -3.13 -46.50 -19.51
CA VAL A 541 -4.21 -46.09 -20.42
C VAL A 541 -5.50 -46.91 -20.30
N ASN A 542 -5.40 -48.11 -19.71
CA ASN A 542 -6.53 -49.01 -19.44
C ASN A 542 -6.92 -49.03 -17.96
N GLY A 543 -6.30 -48.19 -17.12
CA GLY A 543 -6.58 -48.11 -15.70
C GLY A 543 -7.99 -47.62 -15.44
N GLY A 544 -8.77 -48.32 -14.62
CA GLY A 544 -10.16 -47.99 -14.34
C GLY A 544 -10.34 -46.88 -13.29
N PRO A 545 -11.57 -46.33 -13.13
CA PRO A 545 -11.86 -45.27 -12.15
C PRO A 545 -11.49 -45.62 -10.70
N GLU A 546 -11.70 -46.87 -10.28
CA GLU A 546 -11.34 -47.33 -8.92
C GLU A 546 -9.82 -47.39 -8.69
N GLN A 547 -9.04 -47.71 -9.72
CA GLN A 547 -7.58 -47.66 -9.64
C GLN A 547 -7.09 -46.21 -9.55
N PHE A 548 -7.72 -45.30 -10.30
CA PHE A 548 -7.45 -43.87 -10.20
C PHE A 548 -7.77 -43.34 -8.81
N ARG A 549 -8.95 -43.68 -8.27
CA ARG A 549 -9.37 -43.34 -6.90
C ARG A 549 -8.34 -43.84 -5.88
N ALA A 550 -7.95 -45.11 -5.95
CA ALA A 550 -7.00 -45.70 -5.02
C ALA A 550 -5.62 -45.02 -5.08
N ALA A 551 -5.13 -44.70 -6.28
CA ALA A 551 -3.86 -44.00 -6.47
C ALA A 551 -3.90 -42.56 -5.91
N LEU A 552 -4.98 -41.82 -6.17
CA LEU A 552 -5.19 -40.48 -5.60
C LEU A 552 -5.29 -40.53 -4.07
N GLN A 553 -6.06 -41.48 -3.52
CA GLN A 553 -6.22 -41.65 -2.08
C GLN A 553 -4.88 -41.97 -1.42
N ALA A 554 -4.09 -42.89 -1.98
CA ALA A 554 -2.77 -43.22 -1.48
C ALA A 554 -1.83 -42.00 -1.47
N ALA A 555 -1.85 -41.17 -2.51
CA ALA A 555 -1.06 -39.93 -2.57
C ALA A 555 -1.53 -38.89 -1.55
N VAL A 556 -2.84 -38.75 -1.31
CA VAL A 556 -3.39 -37.83 -0.30
C VAL A 556 -3.08 -38.31 1.12
N ASP A 557 -3.11 -39.61 1.39
CA ASP A 557 -2.87 -40.18 2.71
C ASP A 557 -1.37 -40.26 3.09
N ASP A 558 -0.47 -40.10 2.13
CA ASP A 558 0.98 -40.15 2.35
C ASP A 558 1.50 -38.86 3.01
N ASP A 559 2.00 -38.96 4.25
CA ASP A 559 2.57 -37.83 5.01
C ASP A 559 3.76 -37.14 4.31
N ASP A 560 4.38 -37.80 3.32
CA ASP A 560 5.43 -37.21 2.50
C ASP A 560 4.94 -36.37 1.31
N VAL A 561 3.64 -36.28 1.12
CA VAL A 561 2.98 -35.49 0.07
C VAL A 561 2.29 -34.28 0.68
N ASP A 562 2.53 -33.09 0.12
CA ASP A 562 1.88 -31.85 0.54
C ASP A 562 0.80 -31.37 -0.47
N ALA A 563 0.88 -31.82 -1.72
CA ALA A 563 -0.07 -31.50 -2.79
C ALA A 563 -0.10 -32.60 -3.88
N VAL A 564 -1.21 -32.69 -4.63
CA VAL A 564 -1.36 -33.67 -5.71
C VAL A 564 -1.68 -32.99 -7.04
N VAL A 565 -0.97 -33.36 -8.10
CA VAL A 565 -1.30 -33.01 -9.49
C VAL A 565 -1.91 -34.23 -10.18
N ALA A 566 -3.19 -34.15 -10.49
CA ALA A 566 -3.94 -35.18 -11.19
C ALA A 566 -3.95 -34.92 -12.70
N VAL A 567 -3.50 -35.88 -13.50
CA VAL A 567 -3.47 -35.75 -14.96
C VAL A 567 -4.33 -36.84 -15.57
N PHE A 568 -5.33 -36.45 -16.36
CA PHE A 568 -6.19 -37.42 -17.03
C PHE A 568 -6.45 -37.04 -18.49
N LEU A 569 -5.88 -37.85 -19.40
CA LEU A 569 -6.15 -37.77 -20.83
C LEU A 569 -7.40 -38.58 -21.20
N PRO A 570 -8.23 -38.11 -22.15
CA PRO A 570 -9.42 -38.83 -22.59
C PRO A 570 -9.09 -40.23 -23.13
N PRO A 571 -9.67 -41.32 -22.59
CA PRO A 571 -9.45 -42.66 -23.11
C PRO A 571 -10.14 -42.87 -24.47
N LEU A 572 -9.51 -43.60 -25.38
CA LEU A 572 -10.03 -43.85 -26.74
C LEU A 572 -11.25 -44.80 -26.79
N MET A 573 -11.51 -45.57 -25.72
CA MET A 573 -12.51 -46.66 -25.73
C MET A 573 -13.47 -46.67 -24.52
N ALA A 574 -13.46 -45.67 -23.63
CA ALA A 574 -14.35 -45.61 -22.45
C ALA A 574 -14.90 -44.19 -22.20
N GLY A 575 -16.06 -44.08 -21.54
CA GLY A 575 -16.62 -42.78 -21.15
C GLY A 575 -15.83 -42.15 -19.99
N SER A 576 -15.49 -40.87 -20.10
CA SER A 576 -14.74 -40.11 -19.08
C SER A 576 -15.53 -39.78 -17.80
N GLN A 577 -16.84 -40.08 -17.76
CA GLN A 577 -17.77 -39.61 -16.74
C GLN A 577 -17.52 -40.19 -15.33
N GLU A 578 -16.87 -41.34 -15.19
CA GLU A 578 -16.66 -41.99 -13.88
C GLU A 578 -15.35 -41.57 -13.19
N TYR A 579 -14.37 -41.03 -13.93
CA TYR A 579 -13.10 -40.57 -13.37
C TYR A 579 -13.21 -39.22 -12.64
N GLY A 580 -14.09 -38.34 -13.12
CA GLY A 580 -14.35 -37.04 -12.49
C GLY A 580 -14.91 -37.18 -11.07
N PRO A 581 -16.01 -37.94 -10.85
CA PRO A 581 -16.53 -38.24 -9.51
C PRO A 581 -15.48 -38.89 -8.60
N ALA A 582 -14.66 -39.82 -9.11
CA ALA A 582 -13.59 -40.42 -8.32
C ALA A 582 -12.59 -39.38 -7.79
N LEU A 583 -12.14 -38.47 -8.65
CA LEU A 583 -11.25 -37.36 -8.27
C LEU A 583 -11.92 -36.38 -7.30
N ARG A 584 -13.16 -35.97 -7.58
CA ARG A 584 -13.94 -35.06 -6.72
C ARG A 584 -14.13 -35.62 -5.32
N ASP A 585 -14.51 -36.89 -5.21
CA ASP A 585 -14.79 -37.53 -3.92
C ASP A 585 -13.52 -37.62 -3.05
N VAL A 586 -12.36 -37.90 -3.65
CA VAL A 586 -11.06 -37.87 -2.94
C VAL A 586 -10.72 -36.45 -2.51
N ALA A 587 -10.87 -35.46 -3.40
CA ALA A 587 -10.58 -34.06 -3.10
C ALA A 587 -11.46 -33.49 -1.97
N GLN A 588 -12.73 -33.89 -1.90
CA GLN A 588 -13.67 -33.44 -0.87
C GLN A 588 -13.27 -33.88 0.54
N GLY A 589 -12.62 -35.05 0.67
CA GLY A 589 -12.08 -35.57 1.93
C GLY A 589 -10.65 -35.14 2.24
N SER A 590 -9.97 -34.47 1.30
CA SER A 590 -8.53 -34.16 1.40
C SER A 590 -8.26 -32.88 2.19
N ALA A 591 -7.26 -32.93 3.07
CA ALA A 591 -6.66 -31.73 3.67
C ALA A 591 -5.57 -31.10 2.79
N LYS A 592 -5.14 -31.79 1.73
CA LYS A 592 -4.09 -31.38 0.79
C LYS A 592 -4.70 -30.91 -0.53
N PRO A 593 -4.19 -29.85 -1.17
CA PRO A 593 -4.71 -29.37 -2.43
C PRO A 593 -4.51 -30.38 -3.55
N ILE A 594 -5.54 -30.52 -4.38
CA ILE A 594 -5.49 -31.27 -5.63
C ILE A 594 -5.77 -30.31 -6.79
N VAL A 595 -4.87 -30.29 -7.78
CA VAL A 595 -5.05 -29.60 -9.06
C VAL A 595 -5.12 -30.62 -10.17
N ALA A 596 -5.89 -30.35 -11.23
CA ALA A 596 -6.07 -31.31 -12.31
C ALA A 596 -5.77 -30.73 -13.70
N SER A 597 -5.22 -31.55 -14.60
CA SER A 597 -5.46 -31.37 -16.04
C SER A 597 -6.41 -32.47 -16.49
N PHE A 598 -7.71 -32.19 -16.41
CA PHE A 598 -8.77 -33.15 -16.71
C PHE A 598 -9.40 -32.84 -18.07
N LEU A 599 -9.17 -33.73 -19.05
CA LEU A 599 -9.68 -33.57 -20.42
C LEU A 599 -9.26 -32.25 -21.09
N SER A 600 -8.18 -31.61 -20.61
CA SER A 600 -7.71 -30.28 -21.05
C SER A 600 -8.79 -29.20 -20.99
N THR A 601 -9.78 -29.35 -20.11
CA THR A 601 -10.81 -28.34 -19.86
C THR A 601 -10.30 -27.28 -18.88
N GLU A 602 -10.76 -26.05 -19.05
CA GLU A 602 -10.39 -24.91 -18.18
C GLU A 602 -11.58 -24.54 -17.29
N GLY A 603 -11.36 -24.33 -16.00
CA GLY A 603 -12.42 -24.01 -15.04
C GLY A 603 -12.72 -25.17 -14.09
N ILE A 604 -13.98 -25.34 -13.69
CA ILE A 604 -14.41 -26.45 -12.83
C ILE A 604 -15.46 -27.26 -13.57
N PRO A 605 -15.07 -28.35 -14.25
CA PRO A 605 -16.01 -29.25 -14.92
C PRO A 605 -17.09 -29.75 -13.95
N PRO A 606 -18.35 -29.94 -14.40
CA PRO A 606 -19.43 -30.42 -13.55
C PRO A 606 -19.12 -31.71 -12.80
N GLU A 607 -18.30 -32.60 -13.38
CA GLU A 607 -17.87 -33.86 -12.78
C GLU A 607 -16.88 -33.64 -11.61
N LEU A 608 -16.16 -32.53 -11.62
CA LEU A 608 -15.19 -32.12 -10.59
C LEU A 608 -15.78 -31.11 -9.59
N ALA A 609 -16.99 -30.62 -9.84
CA ALA A 609 -17.66 -29.63 -9.01
C ALA A 609 -18.40 -30.28 -7.82
N VAL A 610 -18.16 -29.74 -6.64
CA VAL A 610 -19.06 -29.87 -5.48
C VAL A 610 -19.94 -28.63 -5.49
N LEU A 611 -21.25 -28.76 -5.72
CA LEU A 611 -22.13 -27.60 -5.84
C LEU A 611 -22.61 -27.11 -4.47
N ASP A 612 -22.66 -25.79 -4.29
CA ASP A 612 -23.32 -25.16 -3.16
C ASP A 612 -24.84 -25.00 -3.40
N GLN A 613 -25.53 -24.37 -2.45
CA GLN A 613 -26.96 -24.09 -2.50
C GLN A 613 -27.38 -23.19 -3.67
N ASP A 614 -26.46 -22.42 -4.24
CA ASP A 614 -26.69 -21.51 -5.36
C ASP A 614 -26.30 -22.17 -6.70
N GLY A 615 -25.89 -23.45 -6.69
CA GLY A 615 -25.47 -24.21 -7.86
C GLY A 615 -24.07 -23.84 -8.36
N MET A 616 -23.26 -23.18 -7.53
CA MET A 616 -21.89 -22.76 -7.86
C MET A 616 -20.86 -23.72 -7.24
N PRO A 617 -19.65 -23.85 -7.81
CA PRO A 617 -18.59 -24.65 -7.20
C PRO A 617 -18.23 -24.19 -5.77
N ALA A 618 -18.22 -25.16 -4.86
CA ALA A 618 -17.91 -25.01 -3.45
C ALA A 618 -16.50 -25.56 -3.12
N ARG A 619 -16.10 -25.44 -1.86
CA ARG A 619 -14.86 -26.07 -1.36
C ARG A 619 -14.91 -27.57 -1.58
N GLY A 620 -13.77 -28.15 -1.99
CA GLY A 620 -13.66 -29.54 -2.42
C GLY A 620 -13.81 -29.72 -3.94
N SER A 621 -14.28 -28.70 -4.67
CA SER A 621 -14.26 -28.73 -6.14
C SER A 621 -12.82 -28.69 -6.66
N VAL A 622 -12.52 -29.47 -7.71
CA VAL A 622 -11.16 -29.55 -8.26
C VAL A 622 -11.04 -28.68 -9.50
N PRO A 623 -10.15 -27.65 -9.50
CA PRO A 623 -9.91 -26.86 -10.70
C PRO A 623 -9.18 -27.68 -11.76
N SER A 624 -9.69 -27.60 -12.99
CA SER A 624 -9.05 -28.17 -14.18
C SER A 624 -8.35 -27.09 -15.00
N TYR A 625 -7.13 -27.42 -15.43
CA TYR A 625 -6.27 -26.59 -16.25
C TYR A 625 -6.10 -27.21 -17.63
N SER A 626 -6.07 -26.36 -18.66
CA SER A 626 -5.90 -26.80 -20.05
C SER A 626 -4.57 -27.51 -20.30
N THR A 627 -3.54 -27.17 -19.54
CA THR A 627 -2.24 -27.86 -19.55
C THR A 627 -1.74 -28.12 -18.12
N PRO A 628 -0.97 -29.20 -17.89
CA PRO A 628 -0.44 -29.51 -16.55
C PRO A 628 0.53 -28.44 -16.00
N GLU A 629 1.33 -27.80 -16.85
CA GLU A 629 2.30 -26.77 -16.43
C GLU A 629 1.59 -25.59 -15.77
N ARG A 630 0.41 -25.20 -16.28
CA ARG A 630 -0.40 -24.15 -15.66
C ARG A 630 -0.91 -24.54 -14.27
N ALA A 631 -1.28 -25.80 -14.09
CA ALA A 631 -1.66 -26.34 -12.79
C ALA A 631 -0.50 -26.24 -11.79
N VAL A 632 0.71 -26.61 -12.23
CA VAL A 632 1.93 -26.54 -11.42
C VAL A 632 2.32 -25.10 -11.10
N ILE A 633 2.29 -24.18 -12.07
CA ILE A 633 2.56 -22.75 -11.84
C ILE A 633 1.58 -22.18 -10.79
N ALA A 634 0.29 -22.49 -10.90
CA ALA A 634 -0.70 -22.04 -9.92
C ALA A 634 -0.42 -22.62 -8.53
N LEU A 635 -0.09 -23.90 -8.44
CA LEU A 635 0.27 -24.57 -7.20
C LEU A 635 1.53 -23.97 -6.57
N ALA A 636 2.56 -23.69 -7.36
CA ALA A 636 3.81 -23.09 -6.89
C ALA A 636 3.58 -21.71 -6.25
N LYS A 637 2.76 -20.87 -6.90
CA LYS A 637 2.35 -19.56 -6.38
C LYS A 637 1.58 -19.67 -5.07
N VAL A 638 0.67 -20.65 -4.95
CA VAL A 638 -0.09 -20.89 -3.72
C VAL A 638 0.80 -21.47 -2.61
N ALA A 639 1.76 -22.33 -2.93
CA ALA A 639 2.73 -22.87 -1.98
C ALA A 639 3.67 -21.78 -1.43
N GLU A 640 4.15 -20.86 -2.28
CA GLU A 640 4.92 -19.70 -1.86
C GLU A 640 4.14 -18.83 -0.86
N TYR A 641 2.87 -18.56 -1.16
CA TYR A 641 1.98 -17.84 -0.25
C TYR A 641 1.72 -18.59 1.05
N ALA A 642 1.47 -19.90 0.99
CA ALA A 642 1.23 -20.72 2.18
C ALA A 642 2.44 -20.68 3.13
N ARG A 643 3.66 -20.77 2.58
CA ARG A 643 4.91 -20.59 3.33
C ARG A 643 5.01 -19.19 3.95
N TRP A 644 4.76 -18.14 3.17
CA TRP A 644 4.77 -16.76 3.69
C TRP A 644 3.73 -16.55 4.80
N ARG A 645 2.53 -17.11 4.66
CA ARG A 645 1.45 -16.97 5.63
C ARG A 645 1.78 -17.67 6.96
N ARG A 646 2.39 -18.86 6.91
CA ARG A 646 2.85 -19.61 8.10
C ARG A 646 4.08 -19.00 8.76
N ARG A 647 4.88 -18.21 8.04
CA ARG A 647 6.07 -17.53 8.57
C ARG A 647 5.68 -16.65 9.78
N PRO A 648 6.41 -16.74 10.91
CA PRO A 648 6.24 -15.81 12.02
C PRO A 648 6.42 -14.35 11.58
N VAL A 649 5.84 -13.41 12.33
CA VAL A 649 6.15 -11.99 12.16
C VAL A 649 7.55 -11.77 12.75
N GLY A 650 8.49 -11.32 11.92
CA GLY A 650 9.85 -10.99 12.36
C GLY A 650 9.85 -9.79 13.31
N GLN A 651 10.93 -9.64 14.06
CA GLN A 651 11.12 -8.51 14.97
C GLN A 651 12.06 -7.49 14.34
N VAL A 652 11.75 -6.21 14.51
CA VAL A 652 12.72 -5.13 14.22
C VAL A 652 13.67 -5.07 15.42
N PRO A 653 14.95 -5.41 15.25
CA PRO A 653 15.87 -5.49 16.38
C PRO A 653 16.20 -4.10 16.93
N GLU A 654 16.24 -3.98 18.26
CA GLU A 654 16.80 -2.80 18.92
C GLU A 654 18.33 -2.84 18.84
N LEU A 655 18.92 -1.80 18.26
CA LEU A 655 20.38 -1.66 18.12
C LEU A 655 20.86 -0.58 19.10
N SER A 656 21.20 -0.99 20.32
CA SER A 656 21.57 -0.06 21.41
C SER A 656 22.89 0.68 21.21
N ASP A 657 23.72 0.23 20.25
CA ASP A 657 25.01 0.81 19.92
C ASP A 657 24.95 1.85 18.77
N VAL A 658 23.75 2.27 18.39
CA VAL A 658 23.51 3.30 17.37
C VAL A 658 23.37 4.68 18.02
N ASP A 659 24.10 5.67 17.48
CA ASP A 659 24.01 7.08 17.85
C ASP A 659 23.13 7.85 16.84
N GLU A 660 21.82 7.62 16.94
CA GLU A 660 20.80 8.29 16.12
C GLU A 660 20.88 9.84 16.21
N PRO A 661 21.03 10.46 17.41
CA PRO A 661 21.16 11.91 17.53
C PRO A 661 22.36 12.48 16.76
N ALA A 662 23.52 11.82 16.78
CA ALA A 662 24.68 12.26 16.02
C ALA A 662 24.44 12.19 14.50
N GLY A 663 23.80 11.11 14.02
CA GLY A 663 23.40 10.97 12.63
C GLY A 663 22.47 12.10 12.17
N LYS A 664 21.42 12.39 12.95
CA LYS A 664 20.47 13.48 12.67
C LYS A 664 21.13 14.84 12.68
N ALA A 665 22.06 15.08 13.62
CA ALA A 665 22.82 16.34 13.67
C ALA A 665 23.71 16.53 12.43
N LEU A 666 24.38 15.47 11.96
CA LEU A 666 25.19 15.51 10.75
C LEU A 666 24.33 15.83 9.52
N VAL A 667 23.23 15.12 9.31
CA VAL A 667 22.30 15.35 8.18
C VAL A 667 21.74 16.76 8.21
N ARG A 668 21.29 17.26 9.37
CA ARG A 668 20.81 18.63 9.53
C ARG A 668 21.87 19.67 9.17
N ARG A 669 23.13 19.47 9.58
CA ARG A 669 24.23 20.35 9.21
C ARG A 669 24.47 20.35 7.70
N VAL A 670 24.50 19.18 7.07
CA VAL A 670 24.67 19.04 5.61
C VAL A 670 23.54 19.76 4.84
N LEU A 671 22.29 19.61 5.29
CA LEU A 671 21.13 20.25 4.66
C LEU A 671 21.03 21.75 4.95
N ALA A 672 21.53 22.22 6.09
CA ALA A 672 21.65 23.64 6.37
C ALA A 672 22.63 24.32 5.39
N ASP A 673 23.74 23.65 5.08
CA ASP A 673 24.74 24.14 4.11
C ASP A 673 24.28 23.96 2.66
N ALA A 674 23.57 22.86 2.35
CA ALA A 674 23.09 22.52 1.02
C ALA A 674 21.61 22.05 1.05
N PRO A 675 20.63 22.97 1.03
CA PRO A 675 19.21 22.63 1.16
C PRO A 675 18.65 21.70 0.07
N ALA A 676 19.24 21.74 -1.13
CA ALA A 676 18.87 20.84 -2.24
C ALA A 676 19.52 19.45 -2.15
N GLY A 677 20.41 19.23 -1.17
CA GLY A 677 21.19 18.01 -0.99
C GLY A 677 22.51 17.99 -1.77
N ARG A 678 23.45 17.16 -1.31
CA ARG A 678 24.76 16.91 -1.93
C ARG A 678 25.31 15.53 -1.60
N GLU A 679 26.35 15.12 -2.31
CA GLU A 679 27.16 13.96 -1.91
C GLU A 679 27.87 14.26 -0.57
N LEU A 680 27.96 13.24 0.28
CA LEU A 680 28.71 13.29 1.53
C LEU A 680 30.22 13.25 1.23
N THR A 681 31.02 13.95 2.04
CA THR A 681 32.47 13.79 2.02
C THR A 681 32.88 12.47 2.67
N ASP A 682 34.10 12.01 2.43
CA ASP A 682 34.61 10.77 3.02
C ASP A 682 34.58 10.83 4.57
N GLU A 683 34.95 11.97 5.18
CA GLU A 683 34.90 12.16 6.64
C GLU A 683 33.47 12.13 7.19
N GLU A 684 32.52 12.78 6.50
CA GLU A 684 31.11 12.75 6.88
C GLU A 684 30.53 11.35 6.77
N LEU A 685 30.90 10.61 5.72
CA LEU A 685 30.45 9.25 5.49
C LEU A 685 31.04 8.28 6.54
N ILE A 686 32.32 8.41 6.87
CA ILE A 686 32.95 7.65 7.96
C ILE A 686 32.24 7.92 9.28
N THR A 687 31.98 9.19 9.60
CA THR A 687 31.31 9.59 10.85
C THR A 687 29.89 9.03 10.91
N LEU A 688 29.14 9.15 9.81
CA LEU A 688 27.79 8.64 9.71
C LEU A 688 27.76 7.12 9.89
N LEU A 689 28.57 6.38 9.12
CA LEU A 689 28.60 4.91 9.19
C LEU A 689 29.07 4.41 10.56
N ALA A 690 30.06 5.07 11.17
CA ALA A 690 30.51 4.73 12.52
C ALA A 690 29.40 4.91 13.56
N GLY A 691 28.58 5.96 13.44
CA GLY A 691 27.41 6.20 14.32
C GLY A 691 26.37 5.08 14.27
N TYR A 692 26.30 4.31 13.18
CA TYR A 692 25.42 3.15 13.05
C TYR A 692 26.15 1.80 13.23
N GLY A 693 27.42 1.83 13.63
CA GLY A 693 28.26 0.63 13.81
C GLY A 693 28.62 -0.08 12.52
N VAL A 694 28.67 0.63 11.39
CA VAL A 694 29.07 0.08 10.08
C VAL A 694 30.56 0.36 9.85
N PRO A 695 31.44 -0.66 9.89
CA PRO A 695 32.89 -0.46 9.83
C PRO A 695 33.39 -0.28 8.39
N LEU A 696 33.73 0.96 8.02
CA LEU A 696 34.43 1.27 6.78
C LEU A 696 35.96 1.09 6.96
N LEU A 697 36.62 0.45 5.99
CA LEU A 697 38.08 0.29 6.00
C LEU A 697 38.81 1.64 5.99
N GLY A 698 39.96 1.69 6.67
CA GLY A 698 40.79 2.88 6.77
C GLY A 698 41.13 3.41 5.39
N THR A 699 40.72 4.65 5.11
CA THR A 699 40.83 5.27 3.78
C THR A 699 41.42 6.68 3.92
N ARG A 700 42.38 7.03 3.06
CA ARG A 700 43.04 8.34 3.01
C ARG A 700 43.22 8.79 1.57
N THR A 701 42.92 10.05 1.29
CA THR A 701 43.18 10.67 -0.01
C THR A 701 44.58 11.27 0.00
N ALA A 702 45.36 10.95 -1.03
CA ALA A 702 46.70 11.46 -1.26
C ALA A 702 46.77 12.14 -2.63
N THR A 703 47.40 13.30 -2.68
CA THR A 703 47.57 14.09 -3.92
C THR A 703 48.93 13.88 -4.57
N ASP A 704 49.90 13.35 -3.82
CA ASP A 704 51.21 12.96 -4.34
C ASP A 704 51.68 11.60 -3.78
N ALA A 705 52.82 11.12 -4.30
CA ALA A 705 53.37 9.82 -3.94
C ALA A 705 53.94 9.76 -2.50
N ASP A 706 54.39 10.89 -1.94
CA ASP A 706 54.92 10.94 -0.58
C ASP A 706 53.76 10.88 0.43
N GLU A 707 52.69 11.63 0.18
CA GLU A 707 51.42 11.54 0.93
C GLU A 707 50.84 10.13 0.86
N ALA A 708 50.89 9.48 -0.31
CA ALA A 708 50.39 8.11 -0.46
C ALA A 708 51.18 7.09 0.36
N VAL A 709 52.52 7.24 0.42
CA VAL A 709 53.38 6.38 1.24
C VAL A 709 53.18 6.64 2.73
N ALA A 710 53.04 7.91 3.14
CA ALA A 710 52.77 8.27 4.53
C ALA A 710 51.42 7.67 4.99
N ALA A 711 50.37 7.82 4.19
CA ALA A 711 49.07 7.22 4.44
C ALA A 711 49.14 5.69 4.51
N ALA A 712 49.91 5.04 3.62
CA ALA A 712 50.11 3.59 3.66
C ALA A 712 50.82 3.14 4.94
N GLY A 713 51.79 3.91 5.43
CA GLY A 713 52.49 3.64 6.69
C GLY A 713 51.59 3.78 7.93
N GLU A 714 50.64 4.72 7.91
CA GLU A 714 49.65 4.88 8.98
C GLU A 714 48.59 3.77 8.99
N ILE A 715 48.12 3.37 7.81
CA ILE A 715 47.10 2.32 7.64
C ILE A 715 47.68 0.94 7.94
N GLY A 716 48.91 0.67 7.49
CA GLY A 716 49.56 -0.63 7.55
C GLY A 716 49.41 -1.43 6.25
N TYR A 717 50.46 -2.17 5.91
CA TYR A 717 50.54 -2.96 4.68
C TYR A 717 49.89 -4.37 4.85
N PRO A 718 49.34 -4.98 3.78
CA PRO A 718 49.25 -4.44 2.42
C PRO A 718 48.13 -3.40 2.22
N VAL A 719 48.34 -2.47 1.29
CA VAL A 719 47.37 -1.43 0.91
C VAL A 719 46.95 -1.52 -0.56
N VAL A 720 45.89 -0.81 -0.89
CA VAL A 720 45.34 -0.62 -2.24
C VAL A 720 45.41 0.85 -2.61
N LEU A 721 45.79 1.14 -3.85
CA LEU A 721 45.67 2.46 -4.46
C LEU A 721 44.52 2.48 -5.46
N LYS A 722 43.61 3.46 -5.34
CA LYS A 722 42.47 3.66 -6.25
C LYS A 722 42.46 5.09 -6.79
N SER A 723 42.32 5.27 -8.10
CA SER A 723 42.17 6.60 -8.72
C SER A 723 40.84 7.26 -8.33
N THR A 724 40.84 8.56 -8.02
CA THR A 724 39.60 9.32 -7.85
C THR A 724 38.96 9.77 -9.16
N ALA A 725 39.66 9.65 -10.30
CA ALA A 725 39.20 10.13 -11.60
C ALA A 725 37.90 9.43 -12.03
N PRO A 726 36.81 10.14 -12.39
CA PRO A 726 35.50 9.54 -12.67
C PRO A 726 35.49 8.40 -13.71
N TRP A 727 36.43 8.41 -14.67
CA TRP A 727 36.52 7.43 -15.76
C TRP A 727 37.44 6.22 -15.45
N LEU A 728 38.33 6.32 -14.46
CA LEU A 728 39.19 5.22 -13.97
C LEU A 728 38.68 4.61 -12.66
N ARG A 729 37.87 5.36 -11.93
CA ARG A 729 37.24 4.96 -10.67
C ARG A 729 36.50 3.64 -10.88
N HIS A 730 36.91 2.60 -10.14
CA HIS A 730 36.41 1.21 -10.22
C HIS A 730 36.78 0.39 -11.46
N ARG A 731 37.65 0.92 -12.34
CA ARG A 731 38.11 0.23 -13.56
C ARG A 731 39.47 -0.41 -13.34
N SER A 732 39.50 -1.54 -12.64
CA SER A 732 40.72 -2.35 -12.47
C SER A 732 41.30 -2.80 -13.83
N ASP A 733 40.44 -3.04 -14.81
CA ASP A 733 40.78 -3.39 -16.19
C ASP A 733 41.53 -2.28 -16.95
N LEU A 734 41.30 -1.01 -16.57
CA LEU A 734 42.00 0.16 -17.11
C LEU A 734 43.15 0.65 -16.21
N GLY A 735 43.44 -0.08 -15.14
CA GLY A 735 44.52 0.21 -14.22
C GLY A 735 44.24 1.34 -13.21
N GLY A 736 42.97 1.68 -12.99
CA GLY A 736 42.55 2.64 -11.96
C GLY A 736 42.62 2.09 -10.53
N VAL A 737 42.91 0.80 -10.36
CA VAL A 737 43.06 0.13 -9.06
C VAL A 737 44.35 -0.69 -9.06
N ARG A 738 45.16 -0.56 -8.01
CA ARG A 738 46.41 -1.31 -7.78
C ARG A 738 46.32 -2.00 -6.43
N LEU A 739 46.31 -3.32 -6.46
CA LEU A 739 46.18 -4.19 -5.30
C LEU A 739 47.56 -4.72 -4.86
N ASP A 740 47.63 -5.31 -3.67
CA ASP A 740 48.78 -6.04 -3.15
C ASP A 740 50.06 -5.20 -3.01
N LEU A 741 49.90 -3.96 -2.54
CA LEU A 741 51.03 -3.05 -2.30
C LEU A 741 51.57 -3.34 -0.90
N ILE A 742 52.69 -4.06 -0.82
CA ILE A 742 53.25 -4.59 0.43
C ILE A 742 54.30 -3.67 1.09
N ASP A 743 54.77 -2.64 0.39
CA ASP A 743 55.79 -1.71 0.87
C ASP A 743 55.71 -0.32 0.20
N ALA A 744 56.54 0.61 0.66
CA ALA A 744 56.58 1.99 0.16
C ALA A 744 56.98 2.09 -1.32
N ASP A 745 57.87 1.23 -1.80
CA ASP A 745 58.35 1.25 -3.18
C ASP A 745 57.24 0.78 -4.14
N ALA A 746 56.48 -0.25 -3.76
CA ALA A 746 55.29 -0.70 -4.46
C ALA A 746 54.23 0.41 -4.56
N VAL A 747 54.00 1.16 -3.46
CA VAL A 747 53.07 2.31 -3.46
C VAL A 747 53.53 3.40 -4.42
N ARG A 748 54.81 3.79 -4.41
CA ARG A 748 55.36 4.81 -5.34
C ARG A 748 55.24 4.38 -6.80
N ALA A 749 55.61 3.14 -7.09
CA ALA A 749 55.52 2.58 -8.44
C ALA A 749 54.06 2.52 -8.92
N ALA A 750 53.15 2.10 -8.06
CA ALA A 750 51.73 2.04 -8.36
C ALA A 750 51.11 3.43 -8.56
N PHE A 751 51.48 4.44 -7.76
CA PHE A 751 51.05 5.83 -7.92
C PHE A 751 51.46 6.37 -9.30
N ALA A 752 52.71 6.19 -9.68
CA ALA A 752 53.22 6.63 -10.99
C ALA A 752 52.56 5.90 -12.18
N ALA A 753 52.08 4.68 -11.96
CA ALA A 753 51.44 3.86 -12.98
C ALA A 753 49.91 4.08 -13.10
N ILE A 754 49.30 4.96 -12.29
CA ILE A 754 47.90 5.35 -12.44
C ILE A 754 47.84 6.52 -13.44
N PRO A 755 47.14 6.37 -14.59
CA PRO A 755 47.16 7.34 -15.68
C PRO A 755 46.24 8.57 -15.44
N SER A 756 46.28 9.16 -14.24
CA SER A 756 45.55 10.39 -13.90
C SER A 756 46.40 11.27 -12.98
N GLY A 757 46.48 12.57 -13.24
CA GLY A 757 47.02 13.57 -12.30
C GLY A 757 46.04 13.94 -11.17
N ASP A 758 44.94 13.20 -11.05
CA ASP A 758 43.95 13.32 -9.98
C ASP A 758 44.45 12.66 -8.70
N PRO A 759 43.93 13.04 -7.51
CA PRO A 759 44.22 12.37 -6.26
C PRO A 759 43.97 10.85 -6.32
N VAL A 760 44.66 10.13 -5.45
CA VAL A 760 44.47 8.69 -5.25
C VAL A 760 43.98 8.43 -3.84
N VAL A 761 43.25 7.34 -3.69
CA VAL A 761 42.82 6.83 -2.41
C VAL A 761 43.76 5.68 -2.00
N VAL A 762 44.41 5.82 -0.87
CA VAL A 762 45.14 4.74 -0.17
C VAL A 762 44.18 4.10 0.82
N GLN A 763 44.06 2.77 0.75
CA GLN A 763 43.13 2.03 1.59
C GLN A 763 43.74 0.71 2.06
N GLU A 764 43.36 0.26 3.26
CA GLU A 764 43.64 -1.09 3.76
C GLU A 764 43.19 -2.17 2.77
N MET A 765 44.03 -3.17 2.50
CA MET A 765 43.66 -4.29 1.64
C MET A 765 42.95 -5.38 2.43
N ALA A 766 41.66 -5.59 2.13
CA ALA A 766 40.89 -6.71 2.66
C ALA A 766 41.51 -8.06 2.24
N ALA A 767 41.37 -9.07 3.10
CA ALA A 767 41.69 -10.45 2.74
C ALA A 767 40.77 -10.97 1.61
N PRO A 768 41.10 -12.08 0.92
CA PRO A 768 40.24 -12.67 -0.11
C PRO A 768 38.94 -13.24 0.47
N GLY A 769 37.80 -12.82 -0.07
CA GLY A 769 36.45 -13.20 0.37
C GLY A 769 35.42 -12.95 -0.74
N VAL A 770 34.14 -13.15 -0.44
CA VAL A 770 33.06 -12.93 -1.41
C VAL A 770 32.66 -11.46 -1.39
N ALA A 771 32.70 -10.81 -2.56
CA ALA A 771 32.27 -9.42 -2.71
C ALA A 771 30.75 -9.34 -2.85
N THR A 772 30.14 -8.40 -2.13
CA THR A 772 28.71 -8.13 -2.09
C THR A 772 28.45 -6.62 -2.17
N VAL A 773 27.21 -6.25 -2.45
CA VAL A 773 26.75 -4.87 -2.57
C VAL A 773 25.51 -4.69 -1.70
N VAL A 774 25.51 -3.64 -0.89
CA VAL A 774 24.36 -3.22 -0.07
C VAL A 774 24.03 -1.78 -0.44
N GLU A 775 22.76 -1.49 -0.74
CA GLU A 775 22.36 -0.13 -1.11
C GLU A 775 21.11 0.33 -0.36
N ILE A 776 21.09 1.62 0.01
CA ILE A 776 19.87 2.37 0.26
C ILE A 776 19.52 3.10 -1.03
N VAL A 777 18.29 2.91 -1.50
CA VAL A 777 17.74 3.60 -2.65
C VAL A 777 16.50 4.35 -2.21
N ASP A 778 16.49 5.67 -2.38
CA ASP A 778 15.28 6.46 -2.22
C ASP A 778 14.34 6.25 -3.41
N ASP A 779 13.18 5.70 -3.10
CA ASP A 779 12.09 5.51 -4.05
C ASP A 779 11.01 6.58 -3.78
N PRO A 780 10.60 7.37 -4.79
CA PRO A 780 9.59 8.42 -4.63
C PRO A 780 8.24 7.94 -4.10
N SER A 781 7.97 6.63 -4.18
CA SER A 781 6.72 6.00 -3.74
C SER A 781 6.81 5.39 -2.36
N PHE A 782 7.99 4.89 -1.97
CA PHE A 782 8.17 4.10 -0.74
C PHE A 782 9.13 4.72 0.26
N GLY A 783 9.84 5.79 -0.11
CA GLY A 783 11.03 6.27 0.58
C GLY A 783 12.16 5.27 0.44
N ALA A 784 13.00 5.17 1.46
CA ALA A 784 14.16 4.31 1.41
C ALA A 784 13.81 2.82 1.30
N LEU A 785 14.47 2.15 0.37
CA LEU A 785 14.51 0.70 0.19
C LEU A 785 15.94 0.20 0.44
N VAL A 786 16.07 -0.98 1.03
CA VAL A 786 17.37 -1.65 1.18
C VAL A 786 17.49 -2.73 0.12
N SER A 787 18.61 -2.73 -0.60
CA SER A 787 18.97 -3.75 -1.59
C SER A 787 20.18 -4.56 -1.13
N PHE A 788 20.22 -5.81 -1.58
CA PHE A 788 21.36 -6.71 -1.42
C PHE A 788 21.61 -7.48 -2.71
N GLY A 789 22.89 -7.66 -3.06
CA GLY A 789 23.31 -8.53 -4.14
C GLY A 789 24.77 -8.92 -4.02
N LEU A 790 25.20 -9.87 -4.86
CA LEU A 790 26.62 -10.21 -4.98
C LEU A 790 27.30 -9.23 -5.93
N GLY A 791 28.53 -8.82 -5.60
CA GLY A 791 29.32 -7.89 -6.40
C GLY A 791 30.02 -8.60 -7.56
N GLY A 792 30.15 -7.91 -8.69
CA GLY A 792 30.89 -8.39 -9.85
C GLY A 792 30.19 -8.13 -11.18
N VAL A 793 30.97 -8.06 -12.25
CA VAL A 793 30.48 -7.67 -13.59
C VAL A 793 29.34 -8.56 -14.08
N ALA A 794 29.38 -9.87 -13.81
CA ALA A 794 28.35 -10.81 -14.25
C ALA A 794 27.04 -10.64 -13.45
N THR A 795 27.10 -10.43 -12.14
CA THR A 795 25.92 -10.22 -11.29
C THR A 795 25.28 -8.86 -11.56
N ASP A 796 26.09 -7.84 -11.82
CA ASP A 796 25.62 -6.52 -12.25
C ASP A 796 24.92 -6.56 -13.62
N LEU A 797 25.50 -7.27 -14.60
CA LEU A 797 24.89 -7.44 -15.93
C LEU A 797 23.54 -8.17 -15.86
N LEU A 798 23.44 -9.18 -15.00
CA LEU A 798 22.22 -9.98 -14.81
C LEU A 798 21.19 -9.31 -13.90
N GLY A 799 21.57 -8.24 -13.19
CA GLY A 799 20.70 -7.55 -12.23
C GLY A 799 20.30 -8.46 -11.06
N ASP A 800 21.18 -9.35 -10.61
CA ASP A 800 20.90 -10.33 -9.54
C ASP A 800 20.92 -9.67 -8.15
N ARG A 801 19.92 -8.83 -7.90
CA ARG A 801 19.73 -8.07 -6.67
C ARG A 801 18.32 -8.28 -6.12
N ALA A 802 18.22 -8.27 -4.81
CA ALA A 802 16.96 -8.32 -4.09
C ALA A 802 16.74 -7.02 -3.30
N TYR A 803 15.47 -6.69 -3.04
CA TYR A 803 15.07 -5.45 -2.39
C TYR A 803 14.06 -5.73 -1.27
N ARG A 804 14.05 -4.89 -0.23
CA ARG A 804 13.06 -4.89 0.86
C ARG A 804 12.67 -3.47 1.23
N THR A 805 11.42 -3.30 1.65
CA THR A 805 10.92 -2.06 2.23
C THR A 805 11.26 -2.00 3.72
N LEU A 806 11.32 -0.78 4.27
CA LEU A 806 11.52 -0.53 5.70
C LEU A 806 10.19 -0.53 6.49
N PRO A 807 10.22 -0.79 7.81
CA PRO A 807 11.38 -1.27 8.57
C PRO A 807 11.74 -2.72 8.22
N LEU A 808 13.03 -3.06 8.29
CA LEU A 808 13.53 -4.40 8.03
C LEU A 808 13.52 -5.24 9.31
N THR A 809 12.92 -6.43 9.27
CA THR A 809 12.96 -7.40 10.39
C THR A 809 14.17 -8.33 10.29
N ASP A 810 14.49 -9.00 11.40
CA ASP A 810 15.47 -10.09 11.46
C ASP A 810 15.27 -11.15 10.36
N LEU A 811 14.04 -11.62 10.19
CA LEU A 811 13.67 -12.58 9.16
C LEU A 811 13.75 -11.99 7.74
N ASP A 812 13.44 -10.70 7.56
CA ASP A 812 13.57 -10.06 6.24
C ASP A 812 15.03 -9.92 5.82
N ALA A 813 15.94 -9.63 6.75
CA ALA A 813 17.38 -9.57 6.49
C ALA A 813 17.91 -10.95 6.06
N ALA A 814 17.54 -12.01 6.78
CA ALA A 814 17.91 -13.38 6.44
C ALA A 814 17.44 -13.81 5.04
N GLU A 815 16.20 -13.49 4.67
CA GLU A 815 15.68 -13.76 3.34
C GLU A 815 16.32 -12.89 2.26
N LEU A 816 16.59 -11.61 2.56
CA LEU A 816 17.21 -10.67 1.62
C LEU A 816 18.60 -11.17 1.20
N VAL A 817 19.40 -11.71 2.14
CA VAL A 817 20.70 -12.34 1.84
C VAL A 817 20.58 -13.56 0.93
N ARG A 818 19.52 -14.36 1.10
CA ARG A 818 19.29 -15.63 0.38
C ARG A 818 18.58 -15.46 -0.97
N ALA A 819 18.03 -14.28 -1.23
CA ALA A 819 17.21 -14.02 -2.41
C ALA A 819 17.98 -13.98 -3.76
N PRO A 820 19.22 -13.46 -3.85
CA PRO A 820 19.99 -13.50 -5.10
C PRO A 820 20.20 -14.93 -5.60
N ARG A 821 20.11 -15.13 -6.92
CA ARG A 821 20.35 -16.42 -7.57
C ARG A 821 21.78 -16.92 -7.35
N ALA A 822 22.73 -16.02 -7.20
CA ALA A 822 24.12 -16.31 -6.90
C ALA A 822 24.40 -16.58 -5.40
N PHE A 823 23.37 -16.65 -4.54
CA PHE A 823 23.50 -17.03 -3.12
C PHE A 823 24.39 -18.27 -2.87
N PRO A 824 24.39 -19.35 -3.70
CA PRO A 824 25.28 -20.49 -3.47
C PRO A 824 26.77 -20.13 -3.34
N LEU A 825 27.23 -18.99 -3.88
CA LEU A 825 28.60 -18.50 -3.69
C LEU A 825 28.89 -18.11 -2.22
N LEU A 826 27.87 -17.72 -1.46
CA LEU A 826 27.96 -17.42 -0.02
C LEU A 826 27.90 -18.71 0.82
N ASP A 827 27.29 -19.77 0.31
CA ASP A 827 27.02 -21.03 1.03
C ASP A 827 28.02 -22.17 0.69
N GLY A 828 29.12 -21.86 -0.02
CA GLY A 828 30.20 -22.82 -0.27
C GLY A 828 30.21 -23.51 -1.65
N TYR A 829 29.86 -22.80 -2.71
CA TYR A 829 29.88 -23.34 -4.09
C TYR A 829 31.27 -23.82 -4.54
N ARG A 830 31.31 -25.04 -5.13
CA ARG A 830 32.53 -25.69 -5.64
C ARG A 830 33.67 -25.81 -4.61
N GLY A 831 33.33 -25.98 -3.34
CA GLY A 831 34.29 -26.21 -2.27
C GLY A 831 34.91 -24.95 -1.67
N SER A 832 34.36 -23.76 -1.97
CA SER A 832 34.66 -22.56 -1.18
C SER A 832 34.12 -22.71 0.24
N GLU A 833 34.75 -22.03 1.21
CA GLU A 833 34.19 -21.98 2.57
C GLU A 833 32.92 -21.10 2.58
N PRO A 834 31.87 -21.50 3.32
CA PRO A 834 30.72 -20.63 3.57
C PRO A 834 31.14 -19.34 4.29
N VAL A 835 30.49 -18.23 3.92
CA VAL A 835 30.75 -16.92 4.54
C VAL A 835 29.94 -16.74 5.83
N ASP A 836 30.29 -15.72 6.61
CA ASP A 836 29.52 -15.31 7.79
C ASP A 836 28.21 -14.60 7.39
N LEU A 837 27.13 -15.38 7.21
CA LEU A 837 25.81 -14.86 6.89
C LEU A 837 25.25 -13.97 8.01
N ALA A 838 25.55 -14.28 9.28
CA ALA A 838 25.05 -13.52 10.42
C ALA A 838 25.64 -12.10 10.47
N ALA A 839 26.93 -11.95 10.15
CA ALA A 839 27.55 -10.64 10.01
C ALA A 839 26.91 -9.80 8.90
N LEU A 840 26.53 -10.43 7.79
CA LEU A 840 25.87 -9.77 6.67
C LEU A 840 24.43 -9.38 7.00
N GLU A 841 23.67 -10.26 7.65
CA GLU A 841 22.32 -9.97 8.16
C GLU A 841 22.36 -8.79 9.14
N ASN A 842 23.33 -8.75 10.06
CA ASN A 842 23.53 -7.63 10.99
C ASN A 842 23.85 -6.31 10.26
N LEU A 843 24.70 -6.35 9.23
CA LEU A 843 24.99 -5.17 8.40
C LEU A 843 23.72 -4.62 7.75
N LEU A 844 22.88 -5.48 7.17
CA LEU A 844 21.63 -5.08 6.53
C LEU A 844 20.67 -4.43 7.53
N LEU A 845 20.56 -4.96 8.75
CA LEU A 845 19.75 -4.37 9.82
C LEU A 845 20.25 -2.99 10.24
N ARG A 846 21.57 -2.79 10.34
CA ARG A 846 22.18 -1.49 10.64
C ARG A 846 21.95 -0.46 9.52
N VAL A 847 22.11 -0.89 8.27
CA VAL A 847 21.82 -0.04 7.10
C VAL A 847 20.34 0.32 7.03
N ALA A 848 19.45 -0.65 7.32
CA ALA A 848 18.01 -0.41 7.40
C ALA A 848 17.65 0.58 8.50
N ARG A 849 18.27 0.47 9.69
CA ARG A 849 18.08 1.42 10.79
C ARG A 849 18.55 2.83 10.42
N LEU A 850 19.70 2.96 9.77
CA LEU A 850 20.20 4.23 9.23
C LEU A 850 19.20 4.88 8.28
N ALA A 851 18.64 4.09 7.37
CA ALA A 851 17.68 4.56 6.38
C ALA A 851 16.34 4.99 7.00
N ASP A 852 15.90 4.31 8.06
CA ASP A 852 14.65 4.61 8.78
C ASP A 852 14.80 5.87 9.65
N ASP A 853 15.92 6.00 10.35
CA ASP A 853 16.23 7.15 11.21
C ASP A 853 16.52 8.44 10.43
N LEU A 854 17.04 8.31 9.21
CA LEU A 854 17.48 9.42 8.35
C LEU A 854 16.86 9.32 6.94
N PRO A 855 15.56 9.62 6.78
CA PRO A 855 14.89 9.63 5.47
C PRO A 855 15.54 10.55 4.43
N GLU A 856 16.35 11.52 4.88
CA GLU A 856 17.10 12.44 4.03
C GLU A 856 18.32 11.79 3.35
N VAL A 857 18.73 10.58 3.77
CA VAL A 857 19.76 9.80 3.09
C VAL A 857 19.15 9.18 1.83
N LEU A 858 19.18 9.94 0.73
CA LEU A 858 18.56 9.54 -0.53
C LEU A 858 19.26 8.36 -1.21
N ARG A 859 20.56 8.18 -0.93
CA ARG A 859 21.33 7.06 -1.44
C ARG A 859 22.46 6.73 -0.48
N LEU A 860 22.69 5.44 -0.28
CA LEU A 860 23.92 4.91 0.29
C LEU A 860 24.30 3.67 -0.52
N THR A 861 25.53 3.57 -0.98
CA THR A 861 26.04 2.36 -1.66
C THR A 861 27.26 1.89 -0.89
N LEU A 862 27.21 0.68 -0.35
CA LEU A 862 28.34 -0.02 0.24
C LEU A 862 28.87 -1.02 -0.79
N GLU A 863 30.00 -0.71 -1.41
CA GLU A 863 30.57 -1.49 -2.49
C GLU A 863 32.11 -1.35 -2.59
N PRO A 864 32.87 -2.46 -2.53
CA PRO A 864 32.40 -3.80 -2.17
C PRO A 864 32.30 -3.96 -0.65
N VAL A 865 31.30 -4.73 -0.21
CA VAL A 865 31.27 -5.36 1.11
C VAL A 865 31.86 -6.76 0.97
N ILE A 866 32.99 -7.03 1.63
CA ILE A 866 33.70 -8.30 1.47
C ILE A 866 33.45 -9.15 2.72
N VAL A 867 32.96 -10.37 2.50
CA VAL A 867 32.59 -11.30 3.56
C VAL A 867 33.47 -12.54 3.50
N GLY A 868 34.10 -12.85 4.63
CA GLY A 868 34.91 -14.05 4.85
C GLY A 868 34.15 -15.11 5.68
N PRO A 869 34.83 -16.18 6.09
CA PRO A 869 34.24 -17.24 6.92
C PRO A 869 33.86 -16.73 8.32
N PRO A 870 33.00 -17.45 9.08
CA PRO A 870 32.53 -17.09 10.43
C PRO A 870 33.61 -17.32 11.53
N ARG A 871 34.85 -16.94 11.23
CA ARG A 871 36.03 -16.99 12.09
C ARG A 871 36.87 -15.74 11.85
N PRO A 872 37.77 -15.36 12.77
CA PRO A 872 38.68 -14.24 12.55
C PRO A 872 39.38 -14.38 11.20
N TRP A 873 39.11 -13.43 10.29
CA TRP A 873 39.54 -13.50 8.89
C TRP A 873 40.36 -12.27 8.49
N HIS A 874 39.89 -11.06 8.80
CA HIS A 874 40.61 -9.83 8.52
C HIS A 874 40.60 -8.90 9.74
N GLY A 875 41.75 -8.71 10.38
CA GLY A 875 41.86 -7.88 11.59
C GLY A 875 40.94 -8.33 12.74
N GLY A 876 40.57 -9.62 12.79
CA GLY A 876 39.60 -10.16 13.75
C GLY A 876 38.13 -10.12 13.32
N ARG A 877 37.82 -9.52 12.15
CA ARG A 877 36.46 -9.41 11.60
C ARG A 877 36.21 -10.48 10.54
N SER A 878 34.94 -10.85 10.35
CA SER A 878 34.45 -11.71 9.27
C SER A 878 33.82 -10.93 8.11
N LEU A 879 33.60 -9.62 8.28
CA LEU A 879 33.04 -8.72 7.27
C LEU A 879 33.78 -7.38 7.29
N VAL A 880 34.05 -6.82 6.12
CA VAL A 880 34.58 -5.46 5.95
C VAL A 880 33.88 -4.69 4.84
N VAL A 881 33.65 -3.40 5.06
CA VAL A 881 33.16 -2.50 4.01
C VAL A 881 34.38 -1.78 3.41
N ALA A 882 34.68 -2.07 2.14
CA ALA A 882 35.87 -1.51 1.46
C ALA A 882 35.55 -0.29 0.59
N GLY A 883 34.29 0.11 0.49
CA GLY A 883 33.91 1.32 -0.21
C GLY A 883 32.50 1.72 0.15
N ALA A 884 32.29 3.03 0.29
CA ALA A 884 30.98 3.60 0.53
C ALA A 884 30.82 4.89 -0.26
N ARG A 885 29.59 5.20 -0.66
CA ARG A 885 29.17 6.52 -1.17
C ARG A 885 27.81 6.84 -0.62
N GLY A 886 27.57 8.10 -0.27
CA GLY A 886 26.29 8.53 0.28
C GLY A 886 25.87 9.90 -0.24
N ARG A 887 24.57 10.07 -0.49
CA ARG A 887 23.97 11.34 -0.86
C ARG A 887 22.85 11.67 0.09
N VAL A 888 22.87 12.91 0.59
CA VAL A 888 21.81 13.47 1.44
C VAL A 888 21.04 14.52 0.65
N GLY A 889 19.74 14.62 0.90
CA GLY A 889 18.84 15.60 0.28
C GLY A 889 17.44 15.55 0.89
N PRO A 890 16.54 16.44 0.47
CA PRO A 890 15.15 16.39 0.91
C PRO A 890 14.50 15.07 0.46
N PRO A 891 13.81 14.32 1.34
CA PRO A 891 13.19 13.04 1.00
C PRO A 891 12.23 13.19 -0.18
N THR A 892 12.29 12.28 -1.16
CA THR A 892 11.42 12.39 -2.35
C THR A 892 10.02 11.86 -2.09
N ALA A 893 9.89 10.82 -1.26
CA ALA A 893 8.60 10.33 -0.79
C ALA A 893 8.10 11.17 0.38
N ARG A 894 6.82 11.57 0.36
CA ARG A 894 6.15 12.09 1.56
C ARG A 894 6.20 11.00 2.62
N VAL A 895 6.92 11.21 3.71
CA VAL A 895 6.84 10.37 4.91
C VAL A 895 5.34 10.35 5.26
N ASP A 896 4.72 9.16 5.28
CA ASP A 896 3.28 9.02 5.59
C ASP A 896 3.03 8.49 7.02
N PRO A 897 3.58 9.11 8.08
CA PRO A 897 3.10 8.93 9.45
C PRO A 897 2.05 10.00 9.79
N GLY A 898 1.55 10.78 8.82
CA GLY A 898 0.65 11.90 9.05
C GLY A 898 -0.75 11.48 9.53
N ALA A 899 -1.53 12.46 9.99
CA ALA A 899 -2.93 12.23 10.34
C ALA A 899 -3.74 11.70 9.14
N ARG A 900 -4.77 10.90 9.42
CA ARG A 900 -5.58 10.22 8.39
C ARG A 900 -6.10 11.20 7.35
N ARG A 901 -5.95 10.83 6.09
CA ARG A 901 -6.39 11.67 4.97
C ARG A 901 -6.69 10.82 3.77
N MET A 902 -7.72 11.21 3.04
CA MET A 902 -7.93 10.72 1.69
C MET A 902 -6.89 11.34 0.78
N ARG A 903 -6.55 10.63 -0.31
CA ARG A 903 -5.65 11.19 -1.31
C ARG A 903 -6.30 12.44 -1.93
N SER A 904 -5.62 13.57 -1.88
CA SER A 904 -5.99 14.75 -2.66
C SER A 904 -5.75 14.46 -4.14
N PRO A 905 -6.71 14.76 -5.02
CA PRO A 905 -6.46 14.79 -6.45
C PRO A 905 -5.35 15.83 -6.73
N MET A 906 -4.19 15.40 -7.24
CA MET A 906 -3.11 16.34 -7.62
C MET A 906 -3.53 17.14 -8.85
#